data_AF-A0A800CJ42-F1
#
_entry.id   AF-A0A800CJ42-F1
#
_cell.length_a   1.000
_cell.length_b   1.000
_cell.length_c   1.000
_cell.angle_alpha   90.00
_cell.angle_beta   90.00
_cell.angle_gamma   90.00
#
_symmetry.space_group_name_H-M   'P 1'
#
loop_
_entity.id
_entity.type
_entity.pdbx_description
1 polymer ?
#
loop_
_entity_poly.entity_id
_entity_poly.type
_entity_poly.pdbx_seq_one_letter_code
_entity_poly.pdbx_strand_id
1 'polypeptide(L)'
;HIVADNMAPVLEAIRQVESAGALPYAFYAGVEWEEGDYRHLTTLAGKPLVDVILNFQIMILDADDYRTELETIGIQVLHALAYRQGDADDWRNDTTGIHFSSIPMYLTIPETIGFVDPLVVTALNKKTQELEPIDSQFNSLVNKAIKTARLRHLAPAQKRIALFYYNYPPGVTNVAAAFLNLPESLVNTLSEMQAQGYDTSKWEVEVLTEKMKTSLQVFYYPDKKEALVNAGQAALLPLDEYKRWFAGLPPAVRSRINTRWGKPEQSLMLVDNGGKPAFVIPAIRSGKIMLLPQPPRGEGGKDEKSLYHDTSSPPSHSYLATYLYIRDHYQADALVHFGTHGTQEWTPGKERGLSVFDDPHLIVGHIPVFYPYLTNNLAEGMQARRRGRATLISHQTPPFAVTGTHGEMSDIQRLLNEYNGDAVEAVREKARQQLIDKVLATNIHKDMDWEEEKLRNMFDQFSVQLNDYLLDLSNQAQPLGMHSFGTVPKREYLISTLALMLGKEYRDHADGKDAATARDFSAFTESRSYRLIEDYVLGGKDLEQIRDQKLKAYMESGRDYLQRFRAQAEIKNLLLALAGGFITTSVGGDPVRSPDSLPTGRNLYAFDPSKVPTRAAWETGKQLLEQSITDYRQRHGRYPRKFTFSLWSLETMRHLGVMEAQILWALGVRPVWDKYDRFDGIEVIEARELGRPRLDIVVSATGLYRDAFPNVMKRIAAAVDRIARLKEDNNFAFRHARQLKQSLIEQGISPEDADRLSTVRVFSNASGAYGNGLKDTTLASDTWDDEGKLAQNFLRNLGHYYGAEEGDWGKRLPDVDLFSMNLSGTDSVIFSRTSNLYGLLTSDDPFGFFGGLGLAIRHIDGRNPEMQIANLRDPDNPRNDSTARFMAKELRGRYFHPQWVTAMQEEGYSGTLGVLDVINNFWGWQVVDPDAVRDDQWQEFMDVYVNDKLELGVNEWFEQHNPQAMAQIIE
;
A
#
# COMPACT_ATOMS: atom_id res chain seq x y z
N HIS A 1 11.21 34.82 -9.57
CA HIS A 1 10.00 35.68 -9.69
C HIS A 1 10.35 37.16 -9.63
N ILE A 2 10.97 37.67 -8.56
CA ILE A 2 11.33 39.09 -8.41
C ILE A 2 12.33 39.58 -9.48
N VAL A 3 13.41 38.83 -9.73
CA VAL A 3 14.40 39.18 -10.77
C VAL A 3 13.83 39.08 -12.20
N ALA A 4 12.75 38.31 -12.38
CA ALA A 4 12.11 38.07 -13.67
C ALA A 4 10.80 38.87 -13.86
N ASP A 5 10.50 39.81 -12.96
CA ASP A 5 9.26 40.61 -12.90
C ASP A 5 7.94 39.80 -13.00
N ASN A 6 7.96 38.53 -12.59
CA ASN A 6 6.81 37.63 -12.62
C ASN A 6 6.24 37.45 -11.21
N MET A 7 5.71 38.54 -10.66
CA MET A 7 5.20 38.66 -9.28
C MET A 7 3.69 38.48 -9.14
N ALA A 8 2.96 38.32 -10.25
CA ALA A 8 1.50 38.20 -10.26
C ALA A 8 0.96 37.14 -9.27
N PRO A 9 1.56 35.94 -9.14
CA PRO A 9 1.06 34.93 -8.19
C PRO A 9 1.19 35.38 -6.72
N VAL A 10 2.27 36.08 -6.37
CA VAL A 10 2.52 36.55 -5.00
C VAL A 10 1.60 37.72 -4.66
N LEU A 11 1.41 38.65 -5.60
CA LEU A 11 0.50 39.79 -5.42
C LEU A 11 -0.95 39.31 -5.26
N GLU A 12 -1.36 38.31 -6.02
CA GLU A 12 -2.70 37.71 -5.87
C GLU A 12 -2.87 37.01 -4.53
N ALA A 13 -1.84 36.29 -4.05
CA ALA A 13 -1.85 35.69 -2.73
C ALA A 13 -2.03 36.75 -1.62
N ILE A 14 -1.27 37.85 -1.67
CA ILE A 14 -1.37 38.97 -0.75
C ILE A 14 -2.82 39.50 -0.72
N ARG A 15 -3.37 39.82 -1.90
CA ARG A 15 -4.73 40.36 -2.05
C ARG A 15 -5.78 39.43 -1.45
N GLN A 16 -5.69 38.13 -1.70
CA GLN A 16 -6.66 37.16 -1.18
C GLN A 16 -6.52 36.94 0.33
N VAL A 17 -5.30 36.92 0.86
CA VAL A 17 -5.05 36.80 2.31
C VAL A 17 -5.62 38.01 3.06
N GLU A 18 -5.41 39.23 2.55
CA GLU A 18 -6.01 40.46 3.10
C GLU A 18 -7.54 40.42 3.02
N SER A 19 -8.08 39.97 1.89
CA SER A 19 -9.54 39.83 1.69
C SER A 19 -10.16 38.81 2.65
N ALA A 20 -9.40 37.80 3.06
CA ALA A 20 -9.80 36.81 4.05
C ALA A 20 -9.63 37.29 5.51
N GLY A 21 -9.15 38.53 5.72
CA GLY A 21 -8.99 39.13 7.04
C GLY A 21 -7.72 38.70 7.78
N ALA A 22 -6.71 38.21 7.06
CA ALA A 22 -5.40 37.85 7.63
C ALA A 22 -4.30 38.82 7.17
N LEU A 23 -3.16 38.79 7.86
CA LEU A 23 -2.00 39.63 7.55
C LEU A 23 -1.03 38.87 6.65
N PRO A 24 -0.80 39.31 5.40
CA PRO A 24 0.21 38.71 4.55
C PRO A 24 1.62 39.13 5.01
N TYR A 25 2.53 38.18 5.08
CA TYR A 25 3.96 38.42 5.25
C TYR A 25 4.71 37.85 4.04
N ALA A 26 5.05 38.73 3.09
CA ALA A 26 5.75 38.34 1.87
C ALA A 26 7.26 38.54 2.05
N PHE A 27 8.02 37.49 1.79
CA PHE A 27 9.48 37.52 1.74
C PHE A 27 9.96 36.69 0.53
N TYR A 28 11.25 36.80 0.19
CA TYR A 28 11.88 36.04 -0.88
C TYR A 28 13.25 35.54 -0.42
N ALA A 29 13.66 34.40 -0.96
CA ALA A 29 14.97 33.80 -0.75
C ALA A 29 15.59 33.39 -2.09
N GLY A 30 16.88 33.07 -2.06
CA GLY A 30 17.60 32.50 -3.19
C GLY A 30 17.12 31.08 -3.54
N VAL A 31 17.66 30.53 -4.63
CA VAL A 31 17.46 29.10 -4.96
C VAL A 31 18.34 28.22 -4.07
N GLU A 32 19.53 28.73 -3.73
CA GLU A 32 20.37 28.23 -2.64
C GLU A 32 19.79 28.78 -1.34
N TRP A 33 19.50 27.88 -0.41
CA TRP A 33 18.93 28.22 0.88
C TRP A 33 20.09 28.33 1.88
N GLU A 34 20.37 29.53 2.38
CA GLU A 34 21.49 29.75 3.29
C GLU A 34 21.04 29.60 4.75
N GLU A 35 21.93 29.05 5.60
CA GLU A 35 21.65 28.87 7.03
C GLU A 35 21.22 30.19 7.68
N GLY A 36 19.98 30.24 8.17
CA GLY A 36 19.40 31.42 8.80
C GLY A 36 18.48 32.26 7.92
N ASP A 37 18.17 31.84 6.69
CA ASP A 37 17.14 32.46 5.84
C ASP A 37 15.76 32.50 6.54
N TYR A 38 15.48 31.55 7.44
CA TYR A 38 14.27 31.57 8.25
C TYR A 38 14.25 32.57 9.42
N ARG A 39 15.35 33.28 9.73
CA ARG A 39 15.35 34.31 10.79
C ARG A 39 14.28 35.37 10.54
N HIS A 40 13.91 35.59 9.28
CA HIS A 40 12.80 36.47 8.91
C HIS A 40 11.41 35.97 9.35
N LEU A 41 11.27 34.66 9.59
CA LEU A 41 10.03 34.01 10.01
C LEU A 41 9.92 33.81 11.52
N THR A 42 10.93 34.23 12.27
CA THR A 42 10.96 34.07 13.73
C THR A 42 11.32 35.38 14.43
N THR A 43 10.86 35.52 15.66
CA THR A 43 11.30 36.56 16.58
C THR A 43 12.76 36.32 16.99
N LEU A 44 13.41 37.34 17.58
CA LEU A 44 14.75 37.16 18.20
C LEU A 44 14.79 36.07 19.28
N ALA A 45 13.64 35.70 19.85
CA ALA A 45 13.49 34.62 20.81
C ALA A 45 13.17 33.26 20.16
N GLY A 46 13.28 33.14 18.83
CA GLY A 46 13.01 31.91 18.08
C GLY A 46 11.54 31.55 17.91
N LYS A 47 10.60 32.39 18.37
CA LYS A 47 9.16 32.13 18.20
C LYS A 47 8.71 32.45 16.77
N PRO A 48 7.87 31.64 16.12
CA PRO A 48 7.43 31.94 14.77
C PRO A 48 6.53 33.19 14.69
N LEU A 49 6.70 33.98 13.62
CA LEU A 49 5.96 35.22 13.34
C LEU A 49 4.71 35.00 12.47
N VAL A 50 4.63 33.86 11.79
CA VAL A 50 3.53 33.50 10.90
C VAL A 50 2.86 32.20 11.37
N ASP A 51 1.67 31.92 10.87
CA ASP A 51 0.91 30.72 11.25
C ASP A 51 1.00 29.58 10.21
N VAL A 52 1.22 29.93 8.95
CA VAL A 52 1.25 29.04 7.78
C VAL A 52 2.06 29.72 6.67
N ILE A 53 2.79 28.94 5.87
CA ILE A 53 3.58 29.44 4.74
C ILE A 53 2.92 28.98 3.43
N LEU A 54 2.80 29.89 2.47
CA LEU A 54 2.46 29.57 1.07
C LEU A 54 3.74 29.57 0.24
N ASN A 55 4.22 28.41 -0.18
CA ASN A 55 5.45 28.29 -0.95
C ASN A 55 5.21 28.20 -2.46
N PHE A 56 5.79 29.14 -3.21
CA PHE A 56 5.76 29.19 -4.67
C PHE A 56 7.07 28.71 -5.33
N GLN A 57 8.10 28.41 -4.54
CA GLN A 57 9.40 27.94 -5.06
C GLN A 57 9.34 26.46 -5.42
N ILE A 58 9.75 26.13 -6.64
CA ILE A 58 9.76 24.75 -7.18
C ILE A 58 11.18 24.17 -7.31
N MET A 59 12.22 25.01 -7.27
CA MET A 59 13.60 24.57 -7.37
C MET A 59 14.25 24.70 -6.00
N ILE A 60 14.58 23.55 -5.39
CA ILE A 60 15.18 23.45 -4.06
C ILE A 60 16.41 22.57 -4.22
N LEU A 61 17.59 23.13 -4.01
CA LEU A 61 18.87 22.42 -4.15
C LEU A 61 19.26 21.72 -2.84
N ASP A 62 19.02 22.37 -1.70
CA ASP A 62 19.44 21.91 -0.37
C ASP A 62 18.22 21.50 0.49
N ALA A 63 17.60 20.38 0.11
CA ALA A 63 16.35 19.91 0.73
C ALA A 63 16.50 19.56 2.22
N ASP A 64 17.67 19.07 2.66
CA ASP A 64 17.89 18.65 4.04
C ASP A 64 18.04 19.85 4.99
N ASP A 65 18.73 20.90 4.56
CA ASP A 65 18.85 22.14 5.34
C ASP A 65 17.47 22.82 5.45
N TYR A 66 16.73 22.91 4.34
CA TYR A 66 15.37 23.45 4.33
C TYR A 66 14.44 22.69 5.28
N ARG A 67 14.53 21.35 5.28
CA ARG A 67 13.75 20.49 6.18
C ARG A 67 14.09 20.78 7.64
N THR A 68 15.37 20.83 7.99
CA THR A 68 15.86 21.06 9.35
C THR A 68 15.38 22.40 9.90
N GLU A 69 15.41 23.44 9.06
CA GLU A 69 14.91 24.77 9.45
C GLU A 69 13.38 24.77 9.66
N LEU A 70 12.61 24.17 8.76
CA LEU A 70 11.15 24.07 8.94
C LEU A 70 10.75 23.26 10.17
N GLU A 71 11.48 22.19 10.48
CA GLU A 71 11.30 21.40 11.70
C GLU A 71 11.51 22.26 12.94
N THR A 72 12.48 23.17 12.90
CA THR A 72 12.76 24.12 13.99
C THR A 72 11.66 25.17 14.15
N ILE A 73 11.14 25.71 13.04
CA ILE A 73 10.08 26.73 13.06
C ILE A 73 8.72 26.12 13.46
N GLY A 74 8.46 24.88 13.06
CA GLY A 74 7.23 24.18 13.43
C GLY A 74 5.97 24.69 12.72
N ILE A 75 6.09 25.28 11.52
CA ILE A 75 4.98 25.81 10.71
C ILE A 75 4.72 24.96 9.47
N GLN A 76 3.45 24.72 9.16
CA GLN A 76 3.04 24.03 7.93
C GLN A 76 3.28 24.88 6.68
N VAL A 77 3.73 24.23 5.62
CA VAL A 77 3.98 24.85 4.30
C VAL A 77 3.03 24.25 3.27
N LEU A 78 2.17 25.08 2.69
CA LEU A 78 1.30 24.70 1.57
C LEU A 78 2.01 24.98 0.24
N HIS A 79 2.01 24.01 -0.68
CA HIS A 79 2.77 24.12 -1.92
C HIS A 79 1.93 24.62 -3.10
N ALA A 80 2.22 25.84 -3.54
CA ALA A 80 1.64 26.48 -4.71
C ALA A 80 2.45 26.18 -5.98
N LEU A 81 1.80 25.52 -6.94
CA LEU A 81 2.42 25.02 -8.17
C LEU A 81 1.99 25.83 -9.40
N ALA A 82 2.87 25.84 -10.41
CA ALA A 82 2.62 26.44 -11.71
C ALA A 82 2.53 25.38 -12.81
N TYR A 83 1.44 25.39 -13.58
CA TYR A 83 1.33 24.62 -14.81
C TYR A 83 2.07 25.33 -15.94
N ARG A 84 2.98 24.63 -16.61
CA ARG A 84 3.92 25.21 -17.58
C ARG A 84 3.80 24.63 -18.99
N GLN A 85 2.87 23.72 -19.21
CA GLN A 85 2.65 23.06 -20.49
C GLN A 85 1.60 23.79 -21.35
N GLY A 86 0.95 24.81 -20.79
CA GLY A 86 -0.11 25.57 -21.46
C GLY A 86 -0.80 26.55 -20.51
N ASP A 87 -1.97 27.03 -20.92
CA ASP A 87 -2.81 27.92 -20.13
C ASP A 87 -3.76 27.19 -19.18
N ALA A 88 -4.59 27.96 -18.48
CA ALA A 88 -5.53 27.41 -17.51
C ALA A 88 -6.56 26.47 -18.15
N ASP A 89 -6.93 26.68 -19.42
CA ASP A 89 -7.86 25.80 -20.13
C ASP A 89 -7.17 24.52 -20.57
N ASP A 90 -5.90 24.58 -20.99
CA ASP A 90 -5.10 23.40 -21.27
C ASP A 90 -4.96 22.53 -20.02
N TRP A 91 -4.62 23.12 -18.87
CA TRP A 91 -4.55 22.40 -17.60
C TRP A 91 -5.90 21.81 -17.18
N ARG A 92 -7.00 22.56 -17.35
CA ARG A 92 -8.36 22.05 -17.05
C ARG A 92 -8.70 20.81 -17.86
N ASN A 93 -8.26 20.74 -19.12
CA ASN A 93 -8.53 19.63 -20.02
C ASN A 93 -7.50 18.48 -19.92
N ASP A 94 -6.33 18.71 -19.31
CA ASP A 94 -5.31 17.69 -19.09
C ASP A 94 -5.74 16.69 -18.01
N THR A 95 -5.83 15.40 -18.35
CA THR A 95 -6.21 14.32 -17.43
C THR A 95 -5.08 13.93 -16.47
N THR A 96 -3.83 14.32 -16.77
CA THR A 96 -2.67 14.03 -15.92
C THR A 96 -2.39 15.17 -14.94
N GLY A 97 -2.49 16.42 -15.39
CA GLY A 97 -2.32 17.65 -14.61
C GLY A 97 -0.87 18.07 -14.42
N ILE A 98 -0.06 17.29 -13.69
CA ILE A 98 1.39 17.53 -13.57
C ILE A 98 2.14 16.51 -14.44
N HIS A 99 2.93 16.99 -15.38
CA HIS A 99 3.72 16.15 -16.26
C HIS A 99 4.80 15.36 -15.49
N PHE A 100 5.06 14.10 -15.88
CA PHE A 100 5.92 13.21 -15.10
C PHE A 100 7.37 13.71 -14.94
N SER A 101 7.90 14.44 -15.92
CA SER A 101 9.24 15.05 -15.83
C SER A 101 9.36 16.10 -14.72
N SER A 102 8.23 16.62 -14.23
CA SER A 102 8.17 17.60 -13.13
C SER A 102 7.97 16.94 -11.77
N ILE A 103 7.67 15.63 -11.68
CA ILE A 103 7.42 14.93 -10.41
C ILE A 103 8.52 15.15 -9.38
N PRO A 104 9.83 15.01 -9.71
CA PRO A 104 10.87 15.17 -8.71
C PRO A 104 10.85 16.55 -8.04
N MET A 105 10.68 17.61 -8.84
CA MET A 105 10.72 18.99 -8.36
C MET A 105 9.39 19.47 -7.75
N TYR A 106 8.25 18.99 -8.25
CA TYR A 106 6.92 19.46 -7.82
C TYR A 106 6.34 18.65 -6.67
N LEU A 107 6.75 17.39 -6.53
CA LEU A 107 6.20 16.45 -5.56
C LEU A 107 7.30 15.86 -4.69
N THR A 108 8.19 15.03 -5.24
CA THR A 108 9.09 14.19 -4.41
C THR A 108 10.01 15.01 -3.49
N ILE A 109 10.72 16.02 -4.00
CA ILE A 109 11.63 16.84 -3.18
C ILE A 109 10.85 17.68 -2.15
N PRO A 110 9.80 18.44 -2.52
CA PRO A 110 8.90 19.07 -1.55
C PRO A 110 8.35 18.13 -0.48
N GLU A 111 8.07 16.88 -0.86
CA GLU A 111 7.51 15.88 0.03
C GLU A 111 8.50 15.46 1.13
N THR A 112 9.80 15.35 0.80
CA THR A 112 10.87 15.03 1.76
C THR A 112 11.08 16.18 2.75
N ILE A 113 10.87 17.42 2.32
CA ILE A 113 11.00 18.62 3.14
C ILE A 113 9.82 18.78 4.11
N GLY A 114 8.64 18.28 3.73
CA GLY A 114 7.43 18.33 4.55
C GLY A 114 6.35 19.28 4.03
N PHE A 115 6.44 19.71 2.77
CA PHE A 115 5.38 20.50 2.15
C PHE A 115 4.12 19.65 2.00
N VAL A 116 2.97 20.27 2.18
CA VAL A 116 1.67 19.61 2.06
C VAL A 116 0.80 20.33 1.03
N ASP A 117 -0.26 19.66 0.60
CA ASP A 117 -1.28 20.24 -0.28
C ASP A 117 -0.74 20.81 -1.61
N PRO A 118 -0.01 20.02 -2.44
CA PRO A 118 0.47 20.49 -3.73
C PRO A 118 -0.70 20.88 -4.65
N LEU A 119 -0.86 22.17 -4.92
CA LEU A 119 -1.99 22.70 -5.70
C LEU A 119 -1.51 23.58 -6.86
N VAL A 120 -1.95 23.25 -8.07
CA VAL A 120 -1.72 24.10 -9.25
C VAL A 120 -2.58 25.36 -9.12
N VAL A 121 -1.95 26.50 -8.90
CA VAL A 121 -2.64 27.80 -8.70
C VAL A 121 -2.42 28.79 -9.82
N THR A 122 -1.46 28.53 -10.71
CA THR A 122 -1.18 29.38 -11.88
C THR A 122 -0.93 28.55 -13.13
N ALA A 123 -1.19 29.12 -14.31
CA ALA A 123 -0.82 28.54 -15.60
C ALA A 123 -0.15 29.60 -16.51
N LEU A 124 0.52 29.18 -17.58
CA LEU A 124 1.15 30.12 -18.52
C LEU A 124 0.12 30.79 -19.43
N ASN A 125 0.20 32.10 -19.61
CA ASN A 125 -0.51 32.74 -20.71
C ASN A 125 0.13 32.34 -22.05
N LYS A 126 -0.67 31.80 -22.98
CA LYS A 126 -0.18 31.36 -24.31
C LYS A 126 0.58 32.46 -25.08
N LYS A 127 0.21 33.73 -24.92
CA LYS A 127 0.78 34.86 -25.66
C LYS A 127 1.96 35.50 -24.93
N THR A 128 1.82 35.79 -23.64
CA THR A 128 2.86 36.52 -22.89
C THR A 128 3.89 35.59 -22.26
N GLN A 129 3.58 34.29 -22.12
CA GLN A 129 4.38 33.31 -21.37
C GLN A 129 4.58 33.68 -19.88
N GLU A 130 3.75 34.60 -19.36
CA GLU A 130 3.70 34.95 -17.95
C GLU A 130 2.78 34.00 -17.18
N LEU A 131 2.95 33.91 -15.86
CA LEU A 131 2.09 33.07 -15.03
C LEU A 131 0.84 33.85 -14.61
N GLU A 132 -0.33 33.32 -14.94
CA GLU A 132 -1.61 33.89 -14.57
C GLU A 132 -2.30 33.06 -13.47
N PRO A 133 -2.89 33.71 -12.45
CA PRO A 133 -3.66 33.04 -11.42
C PRO A 133 -4.87 32.25 -11.94
N ILE A 134 -5.16 31.14 -11.28
CA ILE A 134 -6.40 30.38 -11.42
C ILE A 134 -7.24 30.64 -10.17
N ASP A 135 -8.19 31.57 -10.26
CA ASP A 135 -8.94 32.11 -9.11
C ASP A 135 -9.50 31.05 -8.15
N SER A 136 -10.14 30.01 -8.68
CA SER A 136 -10.76 28.96 -7.85
C SER A 136 -9.73 28.13 -7.07
N GLN A 137 -8.54 27.91 -7.66
CA GLN A 137 -7.45 27.19 -7.03
C GLN A 137 -6.79 28.05 -5.95
N PHE A 138 -6.49 29.31 -6.27
CA PHE A 138 -5.94 30.26 -5.31
C PHE A 138 -6.85 30.44 -4.09
N ASN A 139 -8.15 30.60 -4.32
CA ASN A 139 -9.13 30.77 -3.25
C ASN A 139 -9.19 29.54 -2.33
N SER A 140 -9.08 28.34 -2.90
CA SER A 140 -8.98 27.10 -2.11
C SER A 140 -7.69 27.01 -1.29
N LEU A 141 -6.54 27.38 -1.88
CA LEU A 141 -5.25 27.41 -1.18
C LEU A 141 -5.29 28.37 0.02
N VAL A 142 -5.74 29.61 -0.22
CA VAL A 142 -5.82 30.64 0.82
C VAL A 142 -6.81 30.25 1.90
N ASN A 143 -8.02 29.79 1.57
CA ASN A 143 -8.98 29.36 2.58
C ASN A 143 -8.49 28.19 3.43
N LYS A 144 -7.72 27.25 2.85
CA LYS A 144 -7.09 26.18 3.62
C LYS A 144 -6.02 26.74 4.55
N ALA A 145 -5.20 27.67 4.08
CA ALA A 145 -4.22 28.36 4.89
C ALA A 145 -4.87 29.08 6.10
N ILE A 146 -5.98 29.79 5.88
CA ILE A 146 -6.74 30.46 6.95
C ILE A 146 -7.31 29.45 7.95
N LYS A 147 -7.87 28.32 7.50
CA LYS A 147 -8.34 27.26 8.41
C LYS A 147 -7.19 26.61 9.18
N THR A 148 -6.04 26.37 8.56
CA THR A 148 -4.84 25.86 9.23
C THR A 148 -4.35 26.85 10.30
N ALA A 149 -4.29 28.15 9.98
CA ALA A 149 -3.93 29.17 10.95
C ALA A 149 -4.91 29.21 12.13
N ARG A 150 -6.23 29.11 11.86
CA ARG A 150 -7.27 29.05 12.90
C ARG A 150 -7.04 27.91 13.90
N LEU A 151 -6.54 26.74 13.48
CA LEU A 151 -6.24 25.62 14.40
C LEU A 151 -5.22 25.98 15.49
N ARG A 152 -4.30 26.90 15.21
CA ARG A 152 -3.28 27.38 16.16
C ARG A 152 -3.88 28.30 17.23
N HIS A 153 -4.94 29.01 16.89
CA HIS A 153 -5.56 30.03 17.76
C HIS A 153 -6.75 29.49 18.56
N LEU A 154 -7.34 28.36 18.16
CA LEU A 154 -8.42 27.72 18.90
C LEU A 154 -7.89 26.92 20.10
N ALA A 155 -8.53 27.10 21.26
CA ALA A 155 -8.31 26.21 22.40
C ALA A 155 -8.80 24.78 22.07
N PRO A 156 -8.18 23.71 22.62
CA PRO A 156 -8.60 22.32 22.38
C PRO A 156 -10.11 22.09 22.54
N ALA A 157 -10.72 22.58 23.62
CA ALA A 157 -12.16 22.47 23.92
C ALA A 157 -13.07 23.19 22.91
N GLN A 158 -12.52 24.04 22.03
CA GLN A 158 -13.28 24.76 21.01
C GLN A 158 -13.25 24.07 19.64
N LYS A 159 -12.26 23.22 19.39
CA LYS A 159 -12.05 22.57 18.09
C LYS A 159 -13.14 21.53 17.80
N ARG A 160 -13.74 21.63 16.62
CA ARG A 160 -14.70 20.66 16.08
C ARG A 160 -13.97 19.73 15.13
N ILE A 161 -13.86 18.45 15.48
CA ILE A 161 -13.15 17.46 14.66
C ILE A 161 -14.16 16.46 14.12
N ALA A 162 -14.15 16.26 12.81
CA ALA A 162 -14.85 15.14 12.20
C ALA A 162 -13.84 14.04 11.90
N LEU A 163 -14.04 12.87 12.49
CA LEU A 163 -13.16 11.72 12.39
C LEU A 163 -13.90 10.60 11.65
N PHE A 164 -13.39 10.24 10.49
CA PHE A 164 -13.88 9.13 9.68
C PHE A 164 -13.15 7.83 10.04
N TYR A 165 -13.92 6.77 10.27
CA TYR A 165 -13.39 5.40 10.35
C TYR A 165 -13.86 4.57 9.15
N TYR A 166 -13.16 3.47 8.89
CA TYR A 166 -13.35 2.68 7.68
C TYR A 166 -14.08 1.36 7.89
N ASN A 167 -14.62 0.92 6.77
CA ASN A 167 -15.35 -0.31 6.58
C ASN A 167 -14.75 -1.00 5.35
N TYR A 168 -13.53 -1.50 5.52
CA TYR A 168 -12.83 -2.26 4.49
C TYR A 168 -12.37 -3.63 5.04
N PRO A 169 -12.78 -4.75 4.41
CA PRO A 169 -13.73 -4.84 3.29
C PRO A 169 -15.16 -4.37 3.65
N PRO A 170 -15.96 -3.85 2.71
CA PRO A 170 -17.32 -3.37 3.00
C PRO A 170 -18.26 -4.46 3.56
N GLY A 171 -18.81 -4.24 4.75
CA GLY A 171 -19.81 -5.08 5.39
C GLY A 171 -20.45 -4.41 6.61
N VAL A 172 -21.60 -4.90 7.06
CA VAL A 172 -22.30 -4.33 8.23
C VAL A 172 -21.51 -4.52 9.52
N THR A 173 -20.76 -5.63 9.58
CA THR A 173 -19.96 -6.06 10.74
C THR A 173 -18.47 -6.01 10.45
N ASN A 174 -18.05 -5.12 9.55
CA ASN A 174 -16.64 -4.89 9.23
C ASN A 174 -16.27 -3.46 9.64
N VAL A 175 -15.58 -3.35 10.78
CA VAL A 175 -14.98 -2.10 11.25
C VAL A 175 -13.49 -2.38 11.34
N ALA A 176 -12.79 -2.10 10.25
CA ALA A 176 -11.42 -2.53 10.06
C ALA A 176 -10.61 -1.51 9.25
N ALA A 177 -9.31 -1.54 9.50
CA ALA A 177 -8.27 -0.85 8.76
C ALA A 177 -7.03 -1.77 8.75
N ALA A 178 -6.22 -1.73 7.68
CA ALA A 178 -5.15 -2.71 7.51
C ALA A 178 -4.16 -2.67 8.68
N PHE A 179 -4.02 -3.82 9.37
CA PHE A 179 -3.11 -4.02 10.49
C PHE A 179 -3.29 -3.07 11.69
N LEU A 180 -4.47 -2.46 11.81
CA LEU A 180 -4.79 -1.55 12.90
C LEU A 180 -5.98 -2.10 13.68
N ASN A 181 -5.82 -2.25 14.99
CA ASN A 181 -6.93 -2.48 15.90
C ASN A 181 -7.74 -1.18 16.01
N LEU A 182 -8.63 -1.00 15.04
CA LEU A 182 -9.32 0.27 14.80
C LEU A 182 -10.17 0.71 16.01
N PRO A 183 -10.98 -0.15 16.65
CA PRO A 183 -11.73 0.25 17.84
C PRO A 183 -10.84 0.70 19.00
N GLU A 184 -9.80 -0.06 19.35
CA GLU A 184 -8.89 0.30 20.44
C GLU A 184 -8.13 1.59 20.12
N SER A 185 -7.65 1.72 18.88
CA SER A 185 -6.95 2.91 18.40
C SER A 185 -7.80 4.19 18.51
N LEU A 186 -9.10 4.10 18.23
CA LEU A 186 -10.03 5.22 18.39
C LEU A 186 -10.26 5.56 19.87
N VAL A 187 -10.42 4.54 20.74
CA VAL A 187 -10.56 4.76 22.19
C VAL A 187 -9.31 5.43 22.78
N ASN A 188 -8.12 4.96 22.38
CA ASN A 188 -6.84 5.56 22.80
C ASN A 188 -6.74 7.01 22.35
N THR A 189 -7.09 7.28 21.09
CA THR A 189 -7.08 8.64 20.52
C THR A 189 -8.04 9.56 21.26
N LEU A 190 -9.30 9.15 21.49
CA LEU A 190 -10.30 9.96 22.18
C LEU A 190 -9.93 10.21 23.64
N SER A 191 -9.34 9.22 24.31
CA SER A 191 -8.88 9.35 25.71
C SER A 191 -7.75 10.36 25.83
N GLU A 192 -6.77 10.34 24.93
CA GLU A 192 -5.68 11.31 24.93
C GLU A 192 -6.16 12.71 24.48
N MET A 193 -7.07 12.79 23.51
CA MET A 193 -7.73 14.06 23.16
C MET A 193 -8.43 14.68 24.39
N GLN A 194 -9.14 13.87 25.18
CA GLN A 194 -9.75 14.34 26.43
C GLN A 194 -8.69 14.85 27.42
N ALA A 195 -7.58 14.12 27.59
CA ALA A 195 -6.48 14.50 28.48
C ALA A 195 -5.85 15.85 28.07
N GLN A 196 -5.83 16.16 26.78
CA GLN A 196 -5.36 17.44 26.24
C GLN A 196 -6.45 18.54 26.20
N GLY A 197 -7.61 18.28 26.80
CA GLY A 197 -8.68 19.27 26.96
C GLY A 197 -9.59 19.45 25.75
N TYR A 198 -9.59 18.52 24.79
CA TYR A 198 -10.64 18.47 23.76
C TYR A 198 -11.97 18.08 24.39
N ASP A 199 -13.07 18.61 23.86
CA ASP A 199 -14.43 18.29 24.30
C ASP A 199 -14.84 16.92 23.75
N THR A 200 -14.58 15.86 24.53
CA THR A 200 -14.89 14.45 24.22
C THR A 200 -15.08 13.63 25.51
N SER A 201 -15.65 12.44 25.38
CA SER A 201 -15.90 11.49 26.48
C SER A 201 -14.90 10.32 26.47
N LYS A 202 -14.84 9.60 27.60
CA LYS A 202 -14.20 8.27 27.66
C LYS A 202 -15.15 7.21 27.08
N TRP A 203 -14.58 6.19 26.48
CA TRP A 203 -15.31 5.12 25.82
C TRP A 203 -14.70 3.76 26.18
N GLU A 204 -15.55 2.76 26.38
CA GLU A 204 -15.13 1.36 26.38
C GLU A 204 -15.12 0.83 24.94
N VAL A 205 -14.17 -0.06 24.63
CA VAL A 205 -13.91 -0.55 23.27
C VAL A 205 -15.15 -1.26 22.70
N GLU A 206 -15.80 -2.11 23.48
CA GLU A 206 -16.97 -2.89 23.07
C GLU A 206 -18.16 -1.97 22.78
N VAL A 207 -18.38 -0.96 23.64
CA VAL A 207 -19.48 0.00 23.48
C VAL A 207 -19.28 0.84 22.22
N LEU A 208 -18.05 1.30 21.95
CA LEU A 208 -17.76 2.06 20.73
C LEU A 208 -17.91 1.17 19.50
N THR A 209 -17.42 -0.07 19.55
CA THR A 209 -17.52 -1.06 18.46
C THR A 209 -18.96 -1.30 18.05
N GLU A 210 -19.86 -1.54 19.00
CA GLU A 210 -21.28 -1.76 18.71
C GLU A 210 -21.98 -0.53 18.13
N LYS A 211 -21.59 0.68 18.57
CA LYS A 211 -22.08 1.92 17.95
C LYS A 211 -21.57 2.08 16.52
N MET A 212 -20.32 1.73 16.25
CA MET A 212 -19.76 1.77 14.89
C MET A 212 -20.47 0.78 13.98
N LYS A 213 -20.68 -0.48 14.39
CA LYS A 213 -21.48 -1.46 13.64
C LYS A 213 -22.90 -0.96 13.38
N THR A 214 -23.57 -0.43 14.41
CA THR A 214 -24.93 0.12 14.28
C THR A 214 -24.99 1.26 13.25
N SER A 215 -23.99 2.15 13.23
CA SER A 215 -23.93 3.24 12.26
C SER A 215 -23.80 2.76 10.81
N LEU A 216 -23.20 1.58 10.58
CA LEU A 216 -22.99 1.02 9.25
C LEU A 216 -24.25 0.39 8.68
N GLN A 217 -25.13 -0.14 9.54
CA GLN A 217 -26.37 -0.85 9.14
C GLN A 217 -27.23 -0.06 8.16
N VAL A 218 -27.33 1.26 8.36
CA VAL A 218 -28.14 2.16 7.52
C VAL A 218 -27.76 2.16 6.04
N PHE A 219 -26.51 1.85 5.70
CA PHE A 219 -26.05 1.77 4.32
C PHE A 219 -26.49 0.48 3.63
N TYR A 220 -26.76 -0.57 4.39
CA TYR A 220 -27.13 -1.90 3.88
C TYR A 220 -28.62 -2.21 4.09
N TYR A 221 -29.25 -1.57 5.07
CA TYR A 221 -30.64 -1.77 5.48
C TYR A 221 -31.38 -0.43 5.57
N PRO A 222 -32.09 0.00 4.51
CA PRO A 222 -32.75 1.30 4.47
C PRO A 222 -33.78 1.54 5.57
N ASP A 223 -34.40 0.50 6.13
CA ASP A 223 -35.36 0.57 7.25
C ASP A 223 -34.74 1.02 8.58
N LYS A 224 -33.40 1.10 8.66
CA LYS A 224 -32.68 1.50 9.88
C LYS A 224 -32.47 3.01 10.00
N LYS A 225 -32.76 3.80 8.96
CA LYS A 225 -32.53 5.26 8.93
C LYS A 225 -33.27 5.98 10.05
N GLU A 226 -34.58 5.76 10.18
CA GLU A 226 -35.43 6.41 11.17
C GLU A 226 -35.06 6.02 12.60
N ALA A 227 -34.69 4.75 12.81
CA ALA A 227 -34.22 4.27 14.10
C ALA A 227 -32.94 4.99 14.54
N LEU A 228 -31.99 5.19 13.62
CA LEU A 228 -30.74 5.90 13.88
C LEU A 228 -30.97 7.39 14.24
N VAL A 229 -31.90 8.04 13.53
CA VAL A 229 -32.32 9.43 13.81
C VAL A 229 -32.97 9.53 15.20
N ASN A 230 -33.91 8.64 15.51
CA ASN A 230 -34.60 8.62 16.80
C ASN A 230 -33.66 8.32 17.98
N ALA A 231 -32.61 7.53 17.73
CA ALA A 231 -31.56 7.25 18.71
C ALA A 231 -30.57 8.42 18.92
N GLY A 232 -30.69 9.51 18.15
CA GLY A 232 -29.76 10.64 18.20
C GLY A 232 -28.37 10.31 17.66
N GLN A 233 -28.25 9.25 16.84
CA GLN A 233 -27.00 8.76 16.25
C GLN A 233 -26.86 9.13 14.77
N ALA A 234 -27.60 10.16 14.34
CA ALA A 234 -27.51 10.71 13.01
C ALA A 234 -27.53 12.24 13.04
N ALA A 235 -26.79 12.84 12.11
CA ALA A 235 -26.95 14.21 11.68
C ALA A 235 -27.93 14.28 10.49
N LEU A 236 -28.55 15.46 10.30
CA LEU A 236 -29.49 15.71 9.22
C LEU A 236 -29.05 16.93 8.41
N LEU A 237 -28.96 16.76 7.09
CA LEU A 237 -28.76 17.86 6.13
C LEU A 237 -30.05 18.08 5.33
N PRO A 238 -30.72 19.24 5.44
CA PRO A 238 -31.91 19.52 4.65
C PRO A 238 -31.63 19.44 3.15
N LEU A 239 -32.50 18.75 2.40
CA LEU A 239 -32.32 18.53 0.97
C LEU A 239 -32.26 19.84 0.17
N ASP A 240 -33.04 20.86 0.55
CA ASP A 240 -33.03 22.17 -0.11
C ASP A 240 -31.68 22.90 0.02
N GLU A 241 -30.98 22.69 1.14
CA GLU A 241 -29.64 23.27 1.34
C GLU A 241 -28.61 22.55 0.48
N TYR A 242 -28.66 21.22 0.43
CA TYR A 242 -27.84 20.43 -0.49
C TYR A 242 -28.08 20.85 -1.95
N LYS A 243 -29.34 20.99 -2.37
CA LYS A 243 -29.69 21.40 -3.74
C LYS A 243 -29.16 22.79 -4.09
N ARG A 244 -29.21 23.73 -3.14
CA ARG A 244 -28.67 25.09 -3.34
C ARG A 244 -27.16 25.07 -3.56
N TRP A 245 -26.44 24.31 -2.74
CA TRP A 245 -25.00 24.09 -2.93
C TRP A 245 -24.70 23.40 -4.26
N PHE A 246 -25.41 22.30 -4.55
CA PHE A 246 -25.20 21.52 -5.77
C PHE A 246 -25.47 22.36 -7.02
N ALA A 247 -26.47 23.26 -6.99
CA ALA A 247 -26.73 24.22 -8.06
C ALA A 247 -25.62 25.26 -8.26
N GLY A 248 -24.70 25.44 -7.31
CA GLY A 248 -23.51 26.29 -7.47
C GLY A 248 -22.35 25.61 -8.21
N LEU A 249 -22.37 24.28 -8.38
CA LEU A 249 -21.28 23.54 -9.02
C LEU A 249 -21.27 23.69 -10.54
N PRO A 250 -20.10 23.51 -11.20
CA PRO A 250 -20.01 23.54 -12.66
C PRO A 250 -20.99 22.56 -13.32
N PRO A 251 -21.61 22.92 -14.47
CA PRO A 251 -22.59 22.06 -15.14
C PRO A 251 -22.08 20.64 -15.44
N ALA A 252 -20.82 20.50 -15.85
CA ALA A 252 -20.20 19.20 -16.15
C ALA A 252 -20.14 18.28 -14.91
N VAL A 253 -19.82 18.83 -13.74
CA VAL A 253 -19.79 18.10 -12.46
C VAL A 253 -21.20 17.61 -12.10
N ARG A 254 -22.19 18.51 -12.18
CA ARG A 254 -23.58 18.14 -11.85
C ARG A 254 -24.14 17.10 -12.81
N SER A 255 -23.86 17.25 -14.11
CA SER A 255 -24.40 16.38 -15.14
C SER A 255 -23.93 14.94 -14.97
N ARG A 256 -22.63 14.70 -14.74
CA ARG A 256 -22.10 13.34 -14.56
C ARG A 256 -22.63 12.65 -13.30
N ILE A 257 -22.74 13.38 -12.19
CA ILE A 257 -23.32 12.87 -10.93
C ILE A 257 -24.79 12.49 -11.17
N ASN A 258 -25.59 13.41 -11.72
CA ASN A 258 -27.01 13.15 -11.95
C ASN A 258 -27.26 12.03 -12.97
N THR A 259 -26.39 11.89 -13.97
CA THR A 259 -26.47 10.82 -14.96
C THR A 259 -26.24 9.46 -14.30
N ARG A 260 -25.31 9.36 -13.35
CA ARG A 260 -24.99 8.09 -12.67
C ARG A 260 -25.99 7.74 -11.56
N TRP A 261 -26.44 8.73 -10.78
CA TRP A 261 -27.15 8.53 -9.51
C TRP A 261 -28.59 9.05 -9.49
N GLY A 262 -29.06 9.69 -10.56
CA GLY A 262 -30.37 10.35 -10.58
C GLY A 262 -30.33 11.73 -9.93
N LYS A 263 -31.48 12.25 -9.50
CA LYS A 263 -31.56 13.57 -8.86
C LYS A 263 -31.36 13.47 -7.34
N PRO A 264 -30.95 14.55 -6.65
CA PRO A 264 -30.79 14.55 -5.19
C PRO A 264 -32.01 14.07 -4.41
N GLU A 265 -33.22 14.37 -4.89
CA GLU A 265 -34.49 13.96 -4.28
C GLU A 265 -34.75 12.43 -4.32
N GLN A 266 -33.94 11.70 -5.08
CA GLN A 266 -34.06 10.25 -5.26
C GLN A 266 -33.04 9.47 -4.41
N SER A 267 -32.22 10.15 -3.62
CA SER A 267 -31.22 9.49 -2.77
C SER A 267 -31.86 8.53 -1.77
N LEU A 268 -31.23 7.36 -1.60
CA LEU A 268 -31.68 6.34 -0.66
C LEU A 268 -31.47 6.75 0.81
N MET A 269 -30.66 7.78 1.04
CA MET A 269 -30.33 8.29 2.38
C MET A 269 -31.25 9.42 2.85
N LEU A 270 -32.37 9.67 2.17
CA LEU A 270 -33.37 10.64 2.61
C LEU A 270 -34.36 10.04 3.64
N VAL A 271 -34.79 10.87 4.59
CA VAL A 271 -35.93 10.64 5.50
C VAL A 271 -36.81 11.88 5.59
N ASP A 272 -38.07 11.71 6.03
CA ASP A 272 -38.91 12.83 6.42
C ASP A 272 -38.47 13.40 7.76
N ASN A 273 -38.24 14.72 7.81
CA ASN A 273 -37.91 15.45 9.02
C ASN A 273 -38.93 16.58 9.24
N GLY A 274 -40.13 16.19 9.69
CA GLY A 274 -41.21 17.14 9.97
C GLY A 274 -41.82 17.74 8.70
N GLY A 275 -42.07 16.90 7.68
CA GLY A 275 -42.60 17.32 6.38
C GLY A 275 -41.56 17.92 5.43
N LYS A 276 -40.27 17.86 5.78
CA LYS A 276 -39.15 18.31 4.94
C LYS A 276 -38.13 17.19 4.79
N PRO A 277 -37.76 16.79 3.55
CA PRO A 277 -36.76 15.74 3.35
C PRO A 277 -35.35 16.20 3.76
N ALA A 278 -34.62 15.31 4.42
CA ALA A 278 -33.23 15.54 4.82
C ALA A 278 -32.38 14.27 4.63
N PHE A 279 -31.10 14.45 4.27
CA PHE A 279 -30.13 13.37 4.23
C PHE A 279 -29.80 12.93 5.66
N VAL A 280 -29.88 11.63 5.92
CA VAL A 280 -29.42 10.98 7.15
C VAL A 280 -27.93 10.71 7.05
N ILE A 281 -27.17 11.23 8.00
CA ILE A 281 -25.72 11.08 8.08
C ILE A 281 -25.39 10.37 9.39
N PRO A 282 -24.95 9.10 9.37
CA PRO A 282 -24.61 8.37 10.58
C PRO A 282 -23.48 9.09 11.33
N ALA A 283 -23.68 9.36 12.62
CA ALA A 283 -22.75 10.14 13.41
C ALA A 283 -22.81 9.78 14.89
N ILE A 284 -21.69 9.35 15.46
CA ILE A 284 -21.52 9.14 16.90
C ILE A 284 -20.92 10.42 17.48
N ARG A 285 -21.68 11.13 18.32
CA ARG A 285 -21.22 12.36 18.97
C ARG A 285 -20.48 12.05 20.27
N SER A 286 -19.27 12.59 20.40
CA SER A 286 -18.47 12.61 21.62
C SER A 286 -18.00 14.05 21.86
N GLY A 287 -18.86 14.86 22.50
CA GLY A 287 -18.64 16.30 22.64
C GLY A 287 -18.56 17.03 21.28
N LYS A 288 -17.43 17.68 21.00
CA LYS A 288 -17.09 18.29 19.70
C LYS A 288 -16.25 17.40 18.79
N ILE A 289 -16.17 16.12 19.10
CA ILE A 289 -15.64 15.11 18.19
C ILE A 289 -16.84 14.34 17.62
N MET A 290 -16.92 14.31 16.29
CA MET A 290 -17.93 13.54 15.57
C MET A 290 -17.23 12.36 14.89
N LEU A 291 -17.56 11.14 15.29
CA LEU A 291 -17.10 9.93 14.63
C LEU A 291 -18.12 9.54 13.57
N LEU A 292 -17.67 9.31 12.33
CA LEU A 292 -18.53 8.92 11.22
C LEU A 292 -17.92 7.72 10.49
N PRO A 293 -18.73 6.75 10.04
CA PRO A 293 -18.24 5.87 8.99
C PRO A 293 -18.02 6.71 7.73
N GLN A 294 -16.94 6.45 6.98
CA GLN A 294 -16.88 7.01 5.63
C GLN A 294 -18.08 6.48 4.84
N PRO A 295 -18.94 7.36 4.27
CA PRO A 295 -20.12 6.90 3.57
C PRO A 295 -19.70 6.10 2.33
N PRO A 296 -20.49 5.08 1.94
CA PRO A 296 -20.31 4.46 0.65
C PRO A 296 -20.36 5.49 -0.47
N ARG A 297 -19.49 5.35 -1.46
CA ARG A 297 -19.46 6.11 -2.71
C ARG A 297 -20.75 6.01 -3.51
N GLY A 298 -21.48 4.90 -3.40
CA GLY A 298 -22.78 4.70 -4.04
C GLY A 298 -23.95 5.29 -3.23
N GLU A 299 -25.18 5.17 -3.76
CA GLU A 299 -26.40 5.37 -2.97
C GLU A 299 -26.63 4.10 -2.12
N GLY A 300 -25.85 3.93 -1.05
CA GLY A 300 -25.85 2.74 -0.17
C GLY A 300 -24.63 1.83 -0.33
N GLY A 301 -24.53 0.78 0.50
CA GLY A 301 -23.34 -0.07 0.65
C GLY A 301 -23.22 -1.23 -0.35
N LYS A 302 -24.25 -1.51 -1.15
CA LYS A 302 -24.27 -2.70 -2.04
C LYS A 302 -23.24 -2.63 -3.17
N ASP A 303 -23.06 -1.46 -3.77
CA ASP A 303 -22.13 -1.27 -4.89
C ASP A 303 -20.73 -0.84 -4.43
N GLU A 304 -20.52 -0.64 -3.12
CA GLU A 304 -19.36 0.07 -2.57
C GLU A 304 -18.03 -0.55 -2.95
N LYS A 305 -18.00 -1.88 -2.95
CA LYS A 305 -16.85 -2.68 -3.33
C LYS A 305 -16.31 -2.32 -4.71
N SER A 306 -17.19 -2.23 -5.71
CA SER A 306 -16.81 -1.88 -7.09
C SER A 306 -16.33 -0.43 -7.24
N LEU A 307 -16.65 0.42 -6.27
CA LEU A 307 -16.37 1.86 -6.30
C LEU A 307 -15.13 2.24 -5.50
N TYR A 308 -14.61 1.38 -4.62
CA TYR A 308 -13.60 1.73 -3.61
C TYR A 308 -12.37 2.46 -4.18
N HIS A 309 -11.80 1.92 -5.27
CA HIS A 309 -10.65 2.50 -5.98
C HIS A 309 -11.00 3.04 -7.38
N ASP A 310 -12.29 3.19 -7.70
CA ASP A 310 -12.72 3.61 -9.04
C ASP A 310 -12.62 5.13 -9.24
N THR A 311 -11.56 5.60 -9.90
CA THR A 311 -11.39 7.02 -10.23
C THR A 311 -12.22 7.46 -11.46
N SER A 312 -13.22 6.69 -11.90
CA SER A 312 -14.11 7.05 -13.02
C SER A 312 -15.57 7.33 -12.61
N SER A 313 -16.13 6.59 -11.64
CA SER A 313 -17.51 6.81 -11.20
C SER A 313 -17.62 8.00 -10.23
N PRO A 314 -18.51 8.98 -10.44
CA PRO A 314 -18.69 10.08 -9.49
C PRO A 314 -19.18 9.59 -8.11
N PRO A 315 -18.89 10.30 -7.01
CA PRO A 315 -19.54 10.05 -5.73
C PRO A 315 -21.05 10.32 -5.80
N SER A 316 -21.82 9.59 -4.99
CA SER A 316 -23.27 9.74 -4.86
C SER A 316 -23.69 11.05 -4.19
N HIS A 317 -24.99 11.37 -4.22
CA HIS A 317 -25.49 12.55 -3.53
C HIS A 317 -25.34 12.42 -2.01
N SER A 318 -25.56 11.23 -1.45
CA SER A 318 -25.39 10.97 -0.02
C SER A 318 -23.94 11.07 0.45
N TYR A 319 -22.97 10.65 -0.37
CA TYR A 319 -21.54 10.85 -0.10
C TYR A 319 -21.22 12.35 -0.03
N LEU A 320 -21.62 13.11 -1.05
CA LEU A 320 -21.39 14.56 -1.10
C LEU A 320 -22.12 15.31 0.03
N ALA A 321 -23.34 14.91 0.36
CA ALA A 321 -24.13 15.48 1.45
C ALA A 321 -23.44 15.32 2.81
N THR A 322 -22.82 14.16 3.05
CA THR A 322 -22.08 13.89 4.29
C THR A 322 -20.91 14.87 4.49
N TYR A 323 -20.06 15.02 3.47
CA TYR A 323 -18.93 15.95 3.56
C TYR A 323 -19.37 17.42 3.54
N LEU A 324 -20.43 17.76 2.80
CA LEU A 324 -21.00 19.12 2.83
C LEU A 324 -21.52 19.47 4.24
N TYR A 325 -22.23 18.56 4.89
CA TYR A 325 -22.68 18.76 6.27
C TYR A 325 -21.50 19.01 7.20
N ILE A 326 -20.45 18.19 7.11
CA ILE A 326 -19.27 18.36 7.96
C ILE A 326 -18.62 19.73 7.75
N ARG A 327 -18.54 20.18 6.50
CA ARG A 327 -17.87 21.42 6.13
C ARG A 327 -18.65 22.68 6.50
N ASP A 328 -19.94 22.69 6.18
CA ASP A 328 -20.71 23.93 6.13
C ASP A 328 -21.74 24.01 7.28
N HIS A 329 -22.23 22.87 7.79
CA HIS A 329 -23.18 22.82 8.90
C HIS A 329 -22.53 22.54 10.25
N TYR A 330 -21.75 21.46 10.33
CA TYR A 330 -20.96 21.17 11.53
C TYR A 330 -19.79 22.14 11.68
N GLN A 331 -19.28 22.61 10.54
CA GLN A 331 -18.14 23.54 10.46
C GLN A 331 -16.91 22.96 11.16
N ALA A 332 -16.53 21.75 10.76
CA ALA A 332 -15.31 21.13 11.26
C ALA A 332 -14.09 22.04 11.03
N ASP A 333 -13.25 22.13 12.05
CA ASP A 333 -11.97 22.82 11.98
C ASP A 333 -10.90 21.92 11.32
N ALA A 334 -11.02 20.59 11.46
CA ALA A 334 -10.19 19.61 10.76
C ALA A 334 -10.95 18.29 10.49
N LEU A 335 -10.49 17.57 9.47
CA LEU A 335 -10.87 16.19 9.19
C LEU A 335 -9.77 15.24 9.65
N VAL A 336 -10.15 14.14 10.27
CA VAL A 336 -9.25 13.01 10.54
C VAL A 336 -9.79 11.80 9.79
N HIS A 337 -9.03 11.30 8.84
CA HIS A 337 -9.30 10.06 8.13
C HIS A 337 -8.50 8.97 8.85
N PHE A 338 -9.13 7.99 9.49
CA PHE A 338 -8.47 7.14 10.48
C PHE A 338 -8.32 5.69 10.01
N GLY A 339 -7.09 5.30 9.64
CA GLY A 339 -6.76 3.96 9.14
C GLY A 339 -6.29 4.00 7.69
N THR A 340 -6.30 2.87 6.98
CA THR A 340 -6.00 2.82 5.54
C THR A 340 -7.26 2.62 4.71
N HIS A 341 -7.15 2.83 3.39
CA HIS A 341 -8.21 2.61 2.40
C HIS A 341 -9.41 3.55 2.49
N GLY A 342 -9.21 4.82 2.81
CA GLY A 342 -10.24 5.82 2.50
C GLY A 342 -10.56 5.84 1.00
N THR A 343 -11.81 6.12 0.65
CA THR A 343 -12.29 6.15 -0.74
C THR A 343 -12.23 7.53 -1.40
N GLN A 344 -12.00 8.58 -0.61
CA GLN A 344 -12.09 9.98 -1.05
C GLN A 344 -11.00 10.31 -2.06
N GLU A 345 -9.77 9.89 -1.78
CA GLU A 345 -8.58 10.07 -2.61
C GLU A 345 -8.67 9.30 -3.95
N TRP A 346 -9.56 8.32 -4.04
CA TRP A 346 -9.81 7.50 -5.24
C TRP A 346 -11.03 7.93 -6.04
N THR A 347 -11.64 9.07 -5.73
CA THR A 347 -12.75 9.60 -6.54
C THR A 347 -12.23 10.30 -7.80
N PRO A 348 -13.08 10.46 -8.85
CA PRO A 348 -12.65 10.96 -10.16
C PRO A 348 -11.96 12.32 -10.20
N GLY A 349 -10.89 12.41 -10.99
CA GLY A 349 -10.09 13.62 -11.14
C GLY A 349 -8.74 13.38 -11.80
N LYS A 350 -8.00 14.44 -12.11
CA LYS A 350 -6.65 14.36 -12.70
C LYS A 350 -5.72 13.47 -11.90
N GLU A 351 -4.78 12.75 -12.50
CA GLU A 351 -3.82 11.89 -11.77
C GLU A 351 -3.08 12.66 -10.64
N ARG A 352 -2.63 13.89 -10.93
CA ARG A 352 -1.86 14.77 -10.03
C ARG A 352 -2.13 16.25 -10.35
N GLY A 353 -1.96 17.14 -9.36
CA GLY A 353 -2.24 18.57 -9.55
C GLY A 353 -3.71 18.86 -9.82
N LEU A 354 -4.58 18.27 -8.99
CA LEU A 354 -6.03 18.26 -9.17
C LEU A 354 -6.65 19.65 -9.14
N SER A 355 -7.75 19.78 -9.87
CA SER A 355 -8.67 20.91 -9.77
C SER A 355 -9.50 20.83 -8.49
N VAL A 356 -9.89 21.97 -7.92
CA VAL A 356 -10.89 22.04 -6.83
C VAL A 356 -12.26 21.47 -7.21
N PHE A 357 -12.50 21.24 -8.50
CA PHE A 357 -13.72 20.60 -9.02
C PHE A 357 -13.54 19.12 -9.37
N ASP A 358 -12.31 18.60 -9.26
CA ASP A 358 -12.09 17.16 -9.23
C ASP A 358 -12.65 16.63 -7.91
N ASP A 359 -13.28 15.46 -7.94
CA ASP A 359 -14.05 14.94 -6.81
C ASP A 359 -13.24 14.89 -5.51
N PRO A 360 -11.96 14.44 -5.49
CA PRO A 360 -11.20 14.38 -4.27
C PRO A 360 -11.14 15.73 -3.54
N HIS A 361 -10.86 16.80 -4.28
CA HIS A 361 -10.78 18.15 -3.71
C HIS A 361 -12.16 18.77 -3.47
N LEU A 362 -13.13 18.49 -4.34
CA LEU A 362 -14.50 18.97 -4.22
C LEU A 362 -15.16 18.45 -2.94
N ILE A 363 -14.90 17.20 -2.56
CA ILE A 363 -15.44 16.52 -1.38
C ILE A 363 -14.95 17.22 -0.11
N VAL A 364 -13.64 17.26 0.13
CA VAL A 364 -13.06 17.79 1.39
C VAL A 364 -13.03 19.32 1.43
N GLY A 365 -13.12 19.97 0.27
CA GLY A 365 -13.01 21.41 0.16
C GLY A 365 -11.67 21.89 0.72
N HIS A 366 -11.69 22.94 1.52
CA HIS A 366 -10.51 23.62 2.05
C HIS A 366 -10.23 23.29 3.54
N ILE A 367 -10.80 22.21 4.07
CA ILE A 367 -10.53 21.79 5.47
C ILE A 367 -9.16 21.10 5.55
N PRO A 368 -8.36 21.34 6.60
CA PRO A 368 -7.17 20.55 6.90
C PRO A 368 -7.52 19.06 7.09
N VAL A 369 -6.80 18.18 6.39
CA VAL A 369 -7.00 16.71 6.44
C VAL A 369 -5.77 16.07 7.07
N PHE A 370 -5.98 15.33 8.15
CA PHE A 370 -4.95 14.55 8.84
C PHE A 370 -5.27 13.07 8.77
N TYR A 371 -4.26 12.23 8.56
CA TYR A 371 -4.49 10.84 8.19
C TYR A 371 -3.51 9.90 8.90
N PRO A 372 -3.87 9.31 10.06
CA PRO A 372 -3.17 8.16 10.61
C PRO A 372 -3.04 7.04 9.57
N TYR A 373 -1.81 6.70 9.17
CA TYR A 373 -1.55 5.81 8.03
C TYR A 373 -0.45 4.79 8.32
N LEU A 374 -0.60 3.56 7.82
CA LEU A 374 0.38 2.49 8.05
C LEU A 374 1.73 2.81 7.40
N THR A 375 2.81 2.80 8.18
CA THR A 375 4.18 3.09 7.69
C THR A 375 4.60 2.19 6.52
N ASN A 376 4.11 0.95 6.49
CA ASN A 376 4.45 -0.01 5.44
C ASN A 376 3.55 0.08 4.19
N ASN A 377 2.55 0.97 4.14
CA ASN A 377 1.70 1.18 2.95
C ASN A 377 1.94 2.54 2.29
N LEU A 378 3.21 2.77 1.92
CA LEU A 378 3.67 4.07 1.41
C LEU A 378 3.00 4.49 0.09
N ALA A 379 2.78 3.55 -0.83
CA ALA A 379 2.23 3.86 -2.16
C ALA A 379 0.81 4.43 -2.08
N GLU A 380 -0.08 3.82 -1.30
CA GLU A 380 -1.42 4.38 -1.06
C GLU A 380 -1.37 5.66 -0.19
N GLY A 381 -0.44 5.74 0.78
CA GLY A 381 -0.21 6.97 1.53
C GLY A 381 0.12 8.17 0.63
N MET A 382 0.93 7.96 -0.42
CA MET A 382 1.21 9.01 -1.41
C MET A 382 -0.03 9.42 -2.21
N GLN A 383 -0.97 8.51 -2.47
CA GLN A 383 -2.25 8.82 -3.09
C GLN A 383 -3.08 9.73 -2.18
N ALA A 384 -3.19 9.41 -0.90
CA ALA A 384 -3.85 10.25 0.10
C ALA A 384 -3.19 11.63 0.24
N ARG A 385 -1.86 11.71 0.18
CA ARG A 385 -1.13 12.99 0.22
C ARG A 385 -1.37 13.85 -1.03
N ARG A 386 -1.28 13.25 -2.23
CA ARG A 386 -1.30 13.96 -3.52
C ARG A 386 -2.70 14.25 -4.05
N ARG A 387 -3.71 13.43 -3.72
CA ARG A 387 -5.11 13.59 -4.15
C ARG A 387 -6.07 13.85 -2.99
N GLY A 388 -5.80 13.28 -1.82
CA GLY A 388 -6.62 13.44 -0.62
C GLY A 388 -6.34 14.72 0.17
N ARG A 389 -5.37 15.54 -0.27
CA ARG A 389 -4.93 16.77 0.43
C ARG A 389 -4.46 16.52 1.88
N ALA A 390 -4.05 15.28 2.19
CA ALA A 390 -3.76 14.81 3.54
C ALA A 390 -2.34 15.15 4.01
N THR A 391 -2.22 15.43 5.31
CA THR A 391 -0.95 15.32 6.04
C THR A 391 -0.96 13.98 6.76
N LEU A 392 -0.01 13.11 6.42
CA LEU A 392 0.04 11.76 6.98
C LEU A 392 0.63 11.79 8.39
N ILE A 393 0.11 10.92 9.26
CA ILE A 393 0.66 10.63 10.58
C ILE A 393 0.96 9.14 10.60
N SER A 394 2.22 8.76 10.33
CA SER A 394 2.55 7.33 10.24
C SER A 394 2.26 6.60 11.54
N HIS A 395 1.79 5.36 11.46
CA HIS A 395 1.70 4.45 12.59
C HIS A 395 2.51 3.18 12.36
N GLN A 396 2.87 2.51 13.45
CA GLN A 396 3.64 1.27 13.40
C GLN A 396 2.90 0.16 12.66
N THR A 397 3.68 -0.78 12.16
CA THR A 397 3.18 -2.13 11.88
C THR A 397 2.94 -2.86 13.20
N PRO A 398 2.24 -4.01 13.20
CA PRO A 398 2.28 -4.91 14.35
C PRO A 398 3.74 -5.33 14.65
N PRO A 399 4.03 -5.74 15.89
CA PRO A 399 5.36 -6.26 16.24
C PRO A 399 5.65 -7.59 15.54
N PHE A 400 6.91 -8.02 15.62
CA PHE A 400 7.37 -9.26 15.00
C PHE A 400 8.01 -10.19 16.03
N ALA A 401 7.89 -11.50 15.77
CA ALA A 401 8.68 -12.53 16.44
C ALA A 401 9.33 -13.47 15.42
N VAL A 402 10.37 -14.17 15.88
CA VAL A 402 10.89 -15.32 15.13
C VAL A 402 9.80 -16.40 15.09
N THR A 403 9.59 -17.03 13.93
CA THR A 403 8.59 -18.08 13.80
C THR A 403 8.90 -19.30 14.68
N GLY A 404 10.16 -19.74 14.73
CA GLY A 404 10.52 -20.98 15.43
C GLY A 404 9.88 -22.23 14.80
N THR A 405 10.05 -23.39 15.44
CA THR A 405 9.25 -24.59 15.14
C THR A 405 8.07 -24.70 16.11
N HIS A 406 7.09 -25.54 15.82
CA HIS A 406 6.06 -25.93 16.78
C HIS A 406 5.50 -27.32 16.46
N GLY A 407 4.88 -27.96 17.45
CA GLY A 407 4.13 -29.21 17.29
C GLY A 407 4.87 -30.25 16.44
N GLU A 408 4.23 -30.70 15.36
CA GLU A 408 4.77 -31.73 14.49
C GLU A 408 6.07 -31.33 13.76
N MET A 409 6.31 -30.03 13.53
CA MET A 409 7.57 -29.56 12.95
C MET A 409 8.73 -29.67 13.94
N SER A 410 8.47 -29.46 15.24
CA SER A 410 9.47 -29.70 16.30
C SER A 410 9.85 -31.19 16.37
N ASP A 411 8.88 -32.09 16.19
CA ASP A 411 9.13 -33.53 16.11
C ASP A 411 10.00 -33.90 14.90
N ILE A 412 9.70 -33.34 13.73
CA ILE A 412 10.46 -33.57 12.48
C ILE A 412 11.90 -33.07 12.65
N GLN A 413 12.10 -31.86 13.20
CA GLN A 413 13.43 -31.32 13.45
C GLN A 413 14.23 -32.21 14.43
N ARG A 414 13.58 -32.73 15.48
CA ARG A 414 14.21 -33.67 16.42
C ARG A 414 14.65 -34.96 15.73
N LEU A 415 13.77 -35.57 14.92
CA LEU A 415 14.08 -36.79 14.16
C LEU A 415 15.20 -36.56 13.14
N LEU A 416 15.20 -35.41 12.48
CA LEU A 416 16.24 -35.03 11.53
C LEU A 416 17.60 -34.87 12.22
N ASN A 417 17.64 -34.26 13.40
CA ASN A 417 18.85 -34.15 14.20
C ASN A 417 19.34 -35.53 14.68
N GLU A 418 18.44 -36.44 15.05
CA GLU A 418 18.77 -37.81 15.45
C GLU A 418 19.36 -38.61 14.28
N TYR A 419 18.80 -38.45 13.07
CA TYR A 419 19.30 -39.07 11.85
C TYR A 419 20.69 -38.55 11.46
N ASN A 420 20.88 -37.23 11.49
CA ASN A 420 22.14 -36.57 11.12
C ASN A 420 23.25 -36.70 12.17
N GLY A 421 22.93 -37.12 13.39
CA GLY A 421 23.87 -37.26 14.49
C GLY A 421 24.73 -38.53 14.46
N ASP A 422 25.51 -38.71 15.52
CA ASP A 422 26.43 -39.84 15.72
C ASP A 422 25.75 -41.12 16.26
N ALA A 423 24.45 -41.29 15.99
CA ALA A 423 23.70 -42.46 16.42
C ALA A 423 24.21 -43.76 15.76
N VAL A 424 24.04 -44.89 16.45
CA VAL A 424 24.34 -46.20 15.85
C VAL A 424 23.39 -46.51 14.69
N GLU A 425 23.85 -47.27 13.69
CA GLU A 425 23.14 -47.49 12.42
C GLU A 425 21.67 -47.93 12.60
N ALA A 426 21.41 -48.85 13.53
CA ALA A 426 20.05 -49.33 13.81
C ALA A 426 19.10 -48.23 14.36
N VAL A 427 19.65 -47.23 15.06
CA VAL A 427 18.89 -46.07 15.53
C VAL A 427 18.69 -45.08 14.39
N ARG A 428 19.74 -44.80 13.61
CA ARG A 428 19.66 -43.92 12.43
C ARG A 428 18.61 -44.39 11.43
N GLU A 429 18.56 -45.67 11.11
CA GLU A 429 17.57 -46.19 10.15
C GLU A 429 16.13 -46.13 10.72
N LYS A 430 15.95 -46.31 12.02
CA LYS A 430 14.65 -46.09 12.67
C LYS A 430 14.24 -44.62 12.62
N ALA A 431 15.17 -43.70 12.92
CA ALA A 431 14.93 -42.26 12.83
C ALA A 431 14.57 -41.85 11.39
N ARG A 432 15.25 -42.42 10.39
CA ARG A 432 14.90 -42.25 8.97
C ARG A 432 13.47 -42.69 8.67
N GLN A 433 13.08 -43.89 9.07
CA GLN A 433 11.72 -44.39 8.81
C GLN A 433 10.66 -43.50 9.48
N GLN A 434 10.86 -43.15 10.76
CA GLN A 434 9.97 -42.26 11.49
C GLN A 434 9.90 -40.86 10.85
N LEU A 435 11.03 -40.35 10.37
CA LEU A 435 11.10 -39.06 9.68
C LEU A 435 10.30 -39.11 8.37
N ILE A 436 10.44 -40.17 7.57
CA ILE A 436 9.64 -40.35 6.35
C ILE A 436 8.16 -40.40 6.69
N ASP A 437 7.76 -41.24 7.65
CA ASP A 437 6.35 -41.40 8.02
C ASP A 437 5.74 -40.07 8.51
N LYS A 438 6.47 -39.30 9.33
CA LYS A 438 6.03 -38.00 9.83
C LYS A 438 5.97 -36.94 8.73
N VAL A 439 6.95 -36.88 7.82
CA VAL A 439 6.97 -35.95 6.68
C VAL A 439 5.83 -36.23 5.69
N LEU A 440 5.48 -37.51 5.51
CA LEU A 440 4.33 -37.90 4.68
C LEU A 440 3.01 -37.53 5.36
N ALA A 441 2.86 -37.83 6.65
CA ALA A 441 1.67 -37.52 7.42
C ALA A 441 1.38 -36.01 7.51
N THR A 442 2.42 -35.18 7.62
CA THR A 442 2.28 -33.71 7.71
C THR A 442 2.24 -33.01 6.36
N ASN A 443 2.37 -33.74 5.24
CA ASN A 443 2.44 -33.19 3.88
C ASN A 443 3.62 -32.24 3.61
N ILE A 444 4.65 -32.16 4.46
CA ILE A 444 5.81 -31.26 4.25
C ILE A 444 6.58 -31.58 2.96
N HIS A 445 6.63 -32.84 2.55
CA HIS A 445 7.22 -33.23 1.26
C HIS A 445 6.56 -32.50 0.08
N LYS A 446 5.24 -32.29 0.11
CA LYS A 446 4.50 -31.56 -0.93
C LYS A 446 4.83 -30.07 -0.92
N ASP A 447 5.07 -29.47 0.25
CA ASP A 447 5.49 -28.06 0.35
C ASP A 447 6.87 -27.80 -0.28
N MET A 448 7.67 -28.85 -0.39
CA MET A 448 9.01 -28.83 -0.98
C MET A 448 9.04 -29.36 -2.41
N ASP A 449 7.90 -29.71 -3.01
CA ASP A 449 7.79 -30.30 -4.34
C ASP A 449 8.53 -31.65 -4.48
N TRP A 450 8.40 -32.51 -3.46
CA TRP A 450 8.96 -33.86 -3.43
C TRP A 450 7.88 -34.93 -3.52
N GLU A 451 7.95 -35.74 -4.57
CA GLU A 451 7.19 -36.98 -4.70
C GLU A 451 7.67 -38.05 -3.70
N GLU A 452 6.75 -38.85 -3.15
CA GLU A 452 7.07 -39.87 -2.15
C GLU A 452 8.13 -40.87 -2.64
N GLU A 453 8.00 -41.36 -3.87
CA GLU A 453 8.96 -42.32 -4.43
C GLU A 453 10.37 -41.71 -4.52
N LYS A 454 10.46 -40.46 -5.03
CA LYS A 454 11.73 -39.75 -5.16
C LYS A 454 12.34 -39.46 -3.79
N LEU A 455 11.53 -39.06 -2.82
CA LEU A 455 11.94 -38.84 -1.44
C LEU A 455 12.54 -40.10 -0.84
N ARG A 456 11.89 -41.26 -1.00
CA ARG A 456 12.41 -42.54 -0.47
C ARG A 456 13.73 -42.94 -1.13
N ASN A 457 13.82 -42.78 -2.46
CA ASN A 457 14.99 -43.16 -3.25
C ASN A 457 16.19 -42.22 -3.06
N MET A 458 15.94 -40.93 -2.81
CA MET A 458 16.97 -39.89 -2.67
C MET A 458 16.93 -39.24 -1.28
N PHE A 459 16.69 -40.06 -0.25
CA PHE A 459 16.43 -39.57 1.11
C PHE A 459 17.54 -38.68 1.66
N ASP A 460 18.81 -39.01 1.42
CA ASP A 460 19.93 -38.21 1.91
C ASP A 460 19.89 -36.79 1.34
N GLN A 461 19.62 -36.65 0.03
CA GLN A 461 19.44 -35.33 -0.60
C GLN A 461 18.21 -34.60 -0.06
N PHE A 462 17.09 -35.32 0.10
CA PHE A 462 15.87 -34.77 0.68
C PHE A 462 16.12 -34.24 2.10
N SER A 463 16.85 -34.98 2.94
CA SER A 463 17.12 -34.64 4.34
C SER A 463 17.88 -33.31 4.48
N VAL A 464 18.83 -33.04 3.57
CA VAL A 464 19.55 -31.75 3.51
C VAL A 464 18.59 -30.62 3.16
N GLN A 465 17.75 -30.81 2.13
CA GLN A 465 16.77 -29.79 1.73
C GLN A 465 15.69 -29.58 2.79
N LEU A 466 15.31 -30.63 3.52
CA LEU A 466 14.35 -30.55 4.61
C LEU A 466 14.92 -29.73 5.76
N ASN A 467 16.20 -29.94 6.10
CA ASN A 467 16.89 -29.12 7.10
C ASN A 467 16.87 -27.65 6.69
N ASP A 468 17.27 -27.33 5.45
CA ASP A 468 17.27 -25.95 4.95
C ASP A 468 15.86 -25.34 4.92
N TYR A 469 14.84 -26.14 4.58
CA TYR A 469 13.45 -25.70 4.60
C TYR A 469 12.96 -25.35 6.01
N LEU A 470 13.23 -26.20 7.01
CA LEU A 470 12.82 -25.97 8.39
C LEU A 470 13.58 -24.80 9.02
N LEU A 471 14.87 -24.65 8.70
CA LEU A 471 15.68 -23.50 9.11
C LEU A 471 15.17 -22.20 8.47
N ASP A 472 14.88 -22.21 7.18
CA ASP A 472 14.32 -21.04 6.49
C ASP A 472 12.94 -20.66 7.04
N LEU A 473 12.08 -21.63 7.36
CA LEU A 473 10.76 -21.40 7.95
C LEU A 473 10.86 -20.83 9.38
N SER A 474 11.67 -21.45 10.23
CA SER A 474 11.80 -21.06 11.64
C SER A 474 12.49 -19.72 11.86
N ASN A 475 13.33 -19.28 10.91
CA ASN A 475 13.98 -17.97 10.96
C ASN A 475 13.14 -16.81 10.42
N GLN A 476 11.94 -17.06 9.87
CA GLN A 476 11.10 -15.97 9.34
C GLN A 476 10.68 -14.99 10.43
N ALA A 477 10.46 -13.74 10.01
CA ALA A 477 9.77 -12.75 10.82
C ALA A 477 8.26 -12.95 10.69
N GLN A 478 7.62 -13.38 11.77
CA GLN A 478 6.18 -13.51 11.89
C GLN A 478 5.59 -12.20 12.46
N PRO A 479 4.70 -11.49 11.74
CA PRO A 479 3.95 -10.38 12.32
C PRO A 479 2.94 -10.90 13.34
N LEU A 480 2.86 -10.27 14.51
CA LEU A 480 1.99 -10.68 15.62
C LEU A 480 0.87 -9.67 15.85
N GLY A 481 -0.37 -10.14 15.77
CA GLY A 481 -1.55 -9.34 16.09
C GLY A 481 -1.71 -8.12 15.19
N MET A 482 -2.15 -7.02 15.77
CA MET A 482 -2.37 -5.74 15.10
C MET A 482 -1.65 -4.62 15.86
N HIS A 483 -1.63 -3.42 15.27
CA HIS A 483 -1.16 -2.23 15.98
C HIS A 483 -2.33 -1.47 16.60
N SER A 484 -2.15 -0.99 17.83
CA SER A 484 -3.07 -0.04 18.47
C SER A 484 -2.42 1.36 18.48
N PHE A 485 -3.03 2.32 17.79
CA PHE A 485 -2.46 3.67 17.57
C PHE A 485 -2.09 4.34 18.90
N GLY A 486 -0.84 4.81 19.00
CA GLY A 486 -0.28 5.43 20.20
C GLY A 486 0.28 4.47 21.24
N THR A 487 0.32 3.17 20.97
CA THR A 487 0.89 2.17 21.89
C THR A 487 2.27 1.70 21.45
N VAL A 488 3.06 1.19 22.40
CA VAL A 488 4.32 0.48 22.12
C VAL A 488 4.05 -1.01 22.34
N PRO A 489 4.64 -1.92 21.54
CA PRO A 489 4.45 -3.35 21.72
C PRO A 489 4.74 -3.84 23.14
N LYS A 490 4.06 -4.92 23.55
CA LYS A 490 4.35 -5.65 24.80
C LYS A 490 5.83 -6.01 24.89
N ARG A 491 6.33 -6.13 26.12
CA ARG A 491 7.76 -6.31 26.40
C ARG A 491 8.36 -7.48 25.61
N GLU A 492 7.73 -8.64 25.61
CA GLU A 492 8.23 -9.82 24.91
C GLU A 492 8.27 -9.66 23.37
N TYR A 493 7.26 -8.99 22.80
CA TYR A 493 7.18 -8.74 21.36
C TYR A 493 8.17 -7.65 20.93
N LEU A 494 8.40 -6.66 21.77
CA LEU A 494 9.44 -5.64 21.55
C LEU A 494 10.83 -6.26 21.55
N ILE A 495 11.15 -7.13 22.51
CA ILE A 495 12.45 -7.84 22.54
C ILE A 495 12.62 -8.69 21.28
N SER A 496 11.58 -9.42 20.88
CA SER A 496 11.61 -10.27 19.69
C SER A 496 11.77 -9.46 18.41
N THR A 497 11.08 -8.32 18.30
CA THR A 497 11.23 -7.39 17.17
C THR A 497 12.64 -6.82 17.11
N LEU A 498 13.20 -6.38 18.24
CA LEU A 498 14.58 -5.88 18.31
C LEU A 498 15.60 -6.97 17.91
N ALA A 499 15.38 -8.22 18.31
CA ALA A 499 16.24 -9.33 17.91
C ALA A 499 16.19 -9.60 16.40
N LEU A 500 15.03 -9.40 15.76
CA LEU A 500 14.87 -9.46 14.31
C LEU A 500 15.57 -8.28 13.60
N MET A 501 15.43 -7.07 14.13
CA MET A 501 16.09 -5.86 13.61
C MET A 501 17.62 -5.90 13.71
N LEU A 502 18.16 -6.53 14.75
CA LEU A 502 19.60 -6.78 14.88
C LEU A 502 20.11 -7.85 13.90
N GLY A 503 19.20 -8.55 13.22
CA GLY A 503 19.50 -9.46 12.14
C GLY A 503 19.88 -10.87 12.59
N LYS A 504 19.94 -11.79 11.62
CA LYS A 504 20.31 -13.19 11.84
C LYS A 504 21.74 -13.32 12.39
N GLU A 505 22.67 -12.49 11.91
CA GLU A 505 24.05 -12.52 12.38
C GLU A 505 24.19 -12.29 13.88
N TYR A 506 23.38 -11.40 14.46
CA TYR A 506 23.35 -11.17 15.90
C TYR A 506 22.94 -12.44 16.66
N ARG A 507 21.82 -13.05 16.24
CA ARG A 507 21.29 -14.26 16.88
C ARG A 507 22.27 -15.42 16.75
N ASP A 508 22.82 -15.64 15.56
CA ASP A 508 23.83 -16.67 15.31
C ASP A 508 25.09 -16.47 16.15
N HIS A 509 25.55 -15.22 16.31
CA HIS A 509 26.74 -14.91 17.12
C HIS A 509 26.48 -15.08 18.62
N ALA A 510 25.27 -14.79 19.10
CA ALA A 510 24.90 -14.91 20.50
C ALA A 510 24.64 -16.37 20.91
N ASP A 511 23.89 -17.13 20.11
CA ASP A 511 23.34 -18.44 20.45
C ASP A 511 24.05 -19.61 19.76
N GLY A 512 24.81 -19.35 18.69
CA GLY A 512 25.25 -20.35 17.72
C GLY A 512 24.31 -20.38 16.51
N LYS A 513 24.85 -20.80 15.36
CA LYS A 513 24.14 -20.77 14.07
C LYS A 513 22.78 -21.46 14.16
N ASP A 514 21.72 -20.69 13.91
CA ASP A 514 20.31 -21.13 13.94
C ASP A 514 19.82 -21.73 15.27
N ALA A 515 20.63 -21.69 16.33
CA ALA A 515 20.35 -22.44 17.56
C ALA A 515 19.12 -21.91 18.32
N ALA A 516 18.83 -20.62 18.19
CA ALA A 516 17.70 -19.95 18.83
C ALA A 516 16.36 -20.18 18.12
N THR A 517 16.38 -20.55 16.83
CA THR A 517 15.19 -20.66 15.98
C THR A 517 14.91 -22.10 15.57
N ALA A 518 15.91 -22.99 15.56
CA ALA A 518 15.75 -24.43 15.28
C ALA A 518 15.07 -25.23 16.43
N ARG A 519 14.35 -24.56 17.32
CA ARG A 519 13.62 -25.14 18.46
C ARG A 519 12.20 -24.61 18.47
N ASP A 520 11.39 -25.17 19.37
CA ASP A 520 10.06 -24.66 19.62
C ASP A 520 10.09 -23.14 19.87
N PHE A 521 9.16 -22.40 19.27
CA PHE A 521 9.13 -20.93 19.30
C PHE A 521 9.17 -20.37 20.73
N SER A 522 8.59 -21.09 21.70
CA SER A 522 8.59 -20.72 23.11
C SER A 522 10.00 -20.64 23.72
N ALA A 523 10.93 -21.47 23.23
CA ALA A 523 12.31 -21.53 23.71
C ALA A 523 13.12 -20.28 23.34
N PHE A 524 12.66 -19.47 22.38
CA PHE A 524 13.35 -18.23 22.01
C PHE A 524 13.50 -17.28 23.20
N THR A 525 12.53 -17.23 24.10
CA THR A 525 12.56 -16.39 25.32
C THR A 525 13.68 -16.78 26.29
N GLU A 526 14.18 -18.02 26.22
CA GLU A 526 15.27 -18.53 27.06
C GLU A 526 16.65 -18.37 26.39
N SER A 527 16.68 -17.99 25.11
CA SER A 527 17.90 -17.83 24.33
C SER A 527 18.82 -16.77 24.93
N ARG A 528 20.12 -16.87 24.61
CA ARG A 528 21.10 -15.86 25.01
C ARG A 528 20.88 -14.57 24.25
N SER A 529 20.49 -14.60 22.97
CA SER A 529 20.15 -13.38 22.22
C SER A 529 18.95 -12.63 22.83
N TYR A 530 17.91 -13.33 23.26
CA TYR A 530 16.79 -12.71 23.95
C TYR A 530 17.23 -12.06 25.27
N ARG A 531 17.91 -12.83 26.13
CA ARG A 531 18.36 -12.36 27.45
C ARG A 531 19.33 -11.19 27.37
N LEU A 532 20.19 -11.13 26.36
CA LEU A 532 21.09 -9.99 26.14
C LEU A 532 20.31 -8.70 25.89
N ILE A 533 19.32 -8.72 25.00
CA ILE A 533 18.46 -7.54 24.74
C ILE A 533 17.68 -7.20 26.00
N GLU A 534 17.09 -8.19 26.67
CA GLU A 534 16.32 -7.97 27.88
C GLU A 534 17.15 -7.25 28.95
N ASP A 535 18.35 -7.74 29.23
CA ASP A 535 19.21 -7.24 30.29
C ASP A 535 19.86 -5.89 29.96
N TYR A 536 20.43 -5.76 28.76
CA TYR A 536 21.32 -4.65 28.41
C TYR A 536 20.62 -3.54 27.63
N VAL A 537 19.58 -3.86 26.86
CA VAL A 537 18.82 -2.89 26.08
C VAL A 537 17.62 -2.38 26.87
N LEU A 538 16.73 -3.27 27.33
CA LEU A 538 15.56 -2.87 28.10
C LEU A 538 15.85 -2.65 29.59
N GLY A 539 16.64 -3.54 30.20
CA GLY A 539 16.98 -3.53 31.63
C GLY A 539 18.05 -2.52 32.04
N GLY A 540 18.80 -1.99 31.07
CA GLY A 540 19.76 -0.90 31.29
C GLY A 540 21.07 -1.31 31.99
N LYS A 541 21.43 -2.60 32.01
CA LYS A 541 22.75 -3.04 32.52
C LYS A 541 23.89 -2.37 31.74
N ASP A 542 25.01 -2.10 32.41
CA ASP A 542 26.15 -1.43 31.78
C ASP A 542 26.75 -2.29 30.64
N LEU A 543 26.84 -1.71 29.43
CA LEU A 543 27.37 -2.42 28.25
C LEU A 543 28.85 -2.76 28.40
N GLU A 544 29.59 -2.07 29.28
CA GLU A 544 30.99 -2.40 29.57
C GLU A 544 31.16 -3.78 30.22
N GLN A 545 30.09 -4.39 30.71
CA GLN A 545 30.11 -5.76 31.23
C GLN A 545 30.16 -6.81 30.10
N ILE A 546 29.85 -6.42 28.85
CA ILE A 546 29.91 -7.30 27.69
C ILE A 546 31.34 -7.33 27.15
N ARG A 547 32.07 -8.42 27.42
CA ARG A 547 33.45 -8.59 26.96
C ARG A 547 33.58 -8.76 25.45
N ASP A 548 32.56 -9.35 24.82
CA ASP A 548 32.50 -9.55 23.37
C ASP A 548 32.14 -8.24 22.66
N GLN A 549 33.09 -7.68 21.90
CA GLN A 549 32.93 -6.39 21.25
C GLN A 549 31.82 -6.39 20.19
N LYS A 550 31.58 -7.52 19.51
CA LYS A 550 30.52 -7.61 18.50
C LYS A 550 29.15 -7.58 19.19
N LEU A 551 28.99 -8.36 20.27
CA LEU A 551 27.76 -8.31 21.09
C LEU A 551 27.54 -6.94 21.73
N LYS A 552 28.61 -6.26 22.19
CA LYS A 552 28.51 -4.90 22.72
C LYS A 552 27.95 -3.94 21.66
N ALA A 553 28.51 -3.95 20.44
CA ALA A 553 28.02 -3.13 19.34
C ALA A 553 26.54 -3.42 18.99
N TYR A 554 26.13 -4.70 18.98
CA TYR A 554 24.72 -5.05 18.79
C TYR A 554 23.82 -4.50 19.88
N MET A 555 24.25 -4.48 21.15
CA MET A 555 23.47 -3.89 22.23
C MET A 555 23.42 -2.35 22.16
N GLU A 556 24.47 -1.70 21.64
CA GLU A 556 24.44 -0.26 21.32
C GLU A 556 23.39 0.04 20.25
N SER A 557 23.39 -0.71 19.14
CA SER A 557 22.34 -0.62 18.11
C SER A 557 20.95 -0.94 18.67
N GLY A 558 20.85 -1.96 19.54
CA GLY A 558 19.60 -2.32 20.20
C GLY A 558 19.05 -1.18 21.06
N ARG A 559 19.92 -0.44 21.77
CA ARG A 559 19.52 0.75 22.54
C ARG A 559 19.05 1.89 21.65
N ASP A 560 19.71 2.12 20.52
CA ASP A 560 19.26 3.09 19.52
C ASP A 560 17.85 2.73 19.01
N TYR A 561 17.64 1.48 18.58
CA TYR A 561 16.33 1.01 18.11
C TYR A 561 15.26 1.13 19.20
N LEU A 562 15.54 0.72 20.45
CA LEU A 562 14.61 0.90 21.56
C LEU A 562 14.28 2.38 21.79
N GLN A 563 15.26 3.27 21.68
CA GLN A 563 15.02 4.72 21.79
C GLN A 563 14.11 5.20 20.67
N ARG A 564 14.28 4.74 19.42
CA ARG A 564 13.38 5.06 18.31
C ARG A 564 11.95 4.54 18.55
N PHE A 565 11.77 3.34 19.10
CA PHE A 565 10.45 2.84 19.54
C PHE A 565 9.83 3.72 20.62
N ARG A 566 10.61 4.12 21.63
CA ARG A 566 10.12 5.00 22.71
C ARG A 566 9.84 6.43 22.24
N ALA A 567 10.50 6.87 21.17
CA ALA A 567 10.31 8.19 20.57
C ALA A 567 9.12 8.27 19.60
N GLN A 568 8.37 7.18 19.43
CA GLN A 568 7.13 7.18 18.65
C GLN A 568 6.18 8.27 19.16
N ALA A 569 5.59 9.01 18.23
CA ALA A 569 4.81 10.19 18.53
C ALA A 569 3.47 10.18 17.80
N GLU A 570 2.82 9.03 17.67
CA GLU A 570 1.61 8.82 16.87
C GLU A 570 0.45 9.76 17.26
N ILE A 571 -0.17 9.55 18.43
CA ILE A 571 -1.24 10.43 18.91
C ILE A 571 -0.71 11.84 19.18
N LYS A 572 0.50 11.96 19.74
CA LYS A 572 1.15 13.24 20.01
C LYS A 572 1.22 14.12 18.76
N ASN A 573 1.63 13.56 17.63
CA ASN A 573 1.78 14.30 16.38
C ASN A 573 0.45 14.47 15.64
N LEU A 574 -0.52 13.58 15.83
CA LEU A 574 -1.90 13.87 15.42
C LEU A 574 -2.44 15.11 16.14
N LEU A 575 -2.21 15.23 17.46
CA LEU A 575 -2.60 16.41 18.24
C LEU A 575 -1.82 17.66 17.86
N LEU A 576 -0.52 17.52 17.57
CA LEU A 576 0.29 18.61 17.01
C LEU A 576 -0.28 19.10 15.67
N ALA A 577 -0.69 18.19 14.80
CA ALA A 577 -1.30 18.51 13.52
C ALA A 577 -2.64 19.23 13.72
N LEU A 578 -3.48 18.73 14.63
CA LEU A 578 -4.74 19.37 15.06
C LEU A 578 -4.53 20.70 15.80
N ALA A 579 -3.30 21.04 16.16
CA ALA A 579 -2.89 22.34 16.67
C ALA A 579 -2.26 23.24 15.59
N GLY A 580 -2.28 22.84 14.31
CA GLY A 580 -1.68 23.58 13.21
C GLY A 580 -0.15 23.56 13.23
N GLY A 581 0.45 22.52 13.82
CA GLY A 581 1.90 22.31 13.86
C GLY A 581 2.43 21.57 12.63
N PHE A 582 3.73 21.73 12.40
CA PHE A 582 4.48 20.98 11.38
C PHE A 582 4.72 19.53 11.80
N ILE A 583 4.61 18.60 10.87
CA ILE A 583 4.87 17.18 11.09
C ILE A 583 6.13 16.79 10.32
N THR A 584 7.16 16.40 11.07
CA THR A 584 8.46 15.92 10.56
C THR A 584 8.26 14.78 9.58
N THR A 585 9.11 14.70 8.56
CA THR A 585 8.97 13.71 7.50
C THR A 585 9.73 12.41 7.80
N SER A 586 9.30 11.29 7.19
CA SER A 586 10.03 10.02 7.26
C SER A 586 9.82 9.16 6.02
N VAL A 587 10.71 8.21 5.83
CA VAL A 587 10.47 7.06 4.94
C VAL A 587 9.50 6.07 5.60
N GLY A 588 8.86 5.23 4.79
CA GLY A 588 8.02 4.12 5.25
C GLY A 588 8.73 2.76 5.23
N GLY A 589 8.13 1.74 5.86
CA GLY A 589 8.61 0.35 5.86
C GLY A 589 8.38 -0.37 7.19
N ASP A 590 8.46 -1.71 7.21
CA ASP A 590 8.51 -2.44 8.48
C ASP A 590 9.86 -2.25 9.18
N PRO A 591 9.88 -2.18 10.53
CA PRO A 591 11.09 -1.88 11.29
C PRO A 591 12.18 -2.97 11.15
N VAL A 592 11.83 -4.21 10.83
CA VAL A 592 12.79 -5.31 10.66
C VAL A 592 13.65 -5.08 9.42
N ARG A 593 13.01 -4.77 8.28
CA ARG A 593 13.72 -4.48 7.03
C ARG A 593 14.28 -3.06 6.99
N SER A 594 13.53 -2.09 7.51
CA SER A 594 13.81 -0.66 7.41
C SER A 594 13.73 0.01 8.79
N PRO A 595 14.74 -0.14 9.67
CA PRO A 595 14.76 0.50 10.99
C PRO A 595 14.60 2.03 10.97
N ASP A 596 14.92 2.68 9.85
CA ASP A 596 14.75 4.12 9.63
C ASP A 596 13.29 4.54 9.43
N SER A 597 12.35 3.60 9.35
CA SER A 597 10.91 3.90 9.42
C SER A 597 10.46 4.31 10.83
N LEU A 598 11.32 4.12 11.84
CA LEU A 598 11.13 4.56 13.21
C LEU A 598 11.82 5.92 13.48
N PRO A 599 11.28 6.77 14.37
CA PRO A 599 9.98 6.67 15.04
C PRO A 599 8.79 6.94 14.09
N THR A 600 7.63 6.39 14.42
CA THR A 600 6.34 6.73 13.78
C THR A 600 5.72 8.01 14.35
N GLY A 601 4.61 8.45 13.77
CA GLY A 601 3.99 9.75 13.98
C GLY A 601 4.47 10.79 12.97
N ARG A 602 5.00 10.39 11.81
CA ARG A 602 5.67 11.26 10.85
C ARG A 602 4.93 11.34 9.52
N ASN A 603 5.19 12.40 8.74
CA ASN A 603 4.61 12.59 7.41
C ASN A 603 5.43 11.83 6.37
N LEU A 604 4.86 10.77 5.81
CA LEU A 604 5.59 9.85 4.93
C LEU A 604 5.89 10.48 3.56
N TYR A 605 7.07 10.20 3.02
CA TYR A 605 7.45 10.54 1.65
C TYR A 605 8.04 9.33 0.91
N ALA A 606 7.90 9.35 -0.42
CA ALA A 606 8.48 8.35 -1.31
C ALA A 606 9.84 8.82 -1.87
N PHE A 607 10.59 7.87 -2.45
CA PHE A 607 11.84 8.15 -3.13
C PHE A 607 11.61 8.70 -4.56
N ASP A 608 12.70 9.14 -5.22
CA ASP A 608 12.67 9.64 -6.59
C ASP A 608 12.46 8.51 -7.62
N PRO A 609 11.30 8.45 -8.30
CA PRO A 609 10.99 7.39 -9.26
C PRO A 609 11.88 7.44 -10.52
N SER A 610 12.59 8.55 -10.77
CA SER A 610 13.53 8.65 -11.90
C SER A 610 14.80 7.82 -11.72
N LYS A 611 15.07 7.33 -10.50
CA LYS A 611 16.23 6.49 -10.17
C LYS A 611 15.99 4.99 -10.36
N VAL A 612 14.80 4.58 -10.79
CA VAL A 612 14.46 3.16 -11.00
C VAL A 612 14.83 2.71 -12.43
N PRO A 613 15.55 1.60 -12.62
CA PRO A 613 16.19 0.78 -11.58
C PRO A 613 17.51 1.39 -11.09
N THR A 614 17.85 1.18 -9.82
CA THR A 614 19.17 1.54 -9.29
C THR A 614 20.25 0.57 -9.78
N ARG A 615 21.52 0.97 -9.69
CA ARG A 615 22.67 0.11 -10.07
C ARG A 615 22.73 -1.19 -9.26
N ALA A 616 22.42 -1.14 -7.96
CA ALA A 616 22.40 -2.34 -7.11
C ALA A 616 21.21 -3.26 -7.44
N ALA A 617 20.04 -2.68 -7.68
CA ALA A 617 18.87 -3.44 -8.11
C ALA A 617 19.09 -4.10 -9.48
N TRP A 618 19.86 -3.47 -10.37
CA TRP A 618 20.27 -4.04 -11.65
C TRP A 618 21.02 -5.36 -11.49
N GLU A 619 22.06 -5.41 -10.65
CA GLU A 619 22.83 -6.65 -10.45
C GLU A 619 21.98 -7.77 -9.82
N THR A 620 21.15 -7.43 -8.83
CA THR A 620 20.25 -8.39 -8.18
C THR A 620 19.21 -8.95 -9.15
N GLY A 621 18.54 -8.08 -9.92
CA GLY A 621 17.54 -8.50 -10.91
C GLY A 621 18.15 -9.35 -12.02
N LYS A 622 19.33 -8.99 -12.50
CA LYS A 622 20.08 -9.80 -13.48
C LYS A 622 20.34 -11.21 -12.95
N GLN A 623 20.84 -11.34 -11.72
CA GLN A 623 21.13 -12.64 -11.10
C GLN A 623 19.86 -13.50 -10.97
N LEU A 624 18.77 -12.93 -10.46
CA LEU A 624 17.51 -13.66 -10.27
C LEU A 624 16.92 -14.17 -11.59
N LEU A 625 16.92 -13.36 -12.63
CA LEU A 625 16.38 -13.80 -13.92
C LEU A 625 17.27 -14.86 -14.59
N GLU A 626 18.60 -14.75 -14.51
CA GLU A 626 19.49 -15.81 -15.02
C GLU A 626 19.26 -17.15 -14.30
N GLN A 627 18.99 -17.10 -12.99
CA GLN A 627 18.62 -18.29 -12.24
C GLN A 627 17.31 -18.88 -12.77
N SER A 628 16.25 -18.08 -12.92
CA SER A 628 14.97 -18.55 -13.49
C SER A 628 15.12 -19.14 -14.90
N ILE A 629 15.93 -18.51 -15.77
CA ILE A 629 16.20 -19.02 -17.12
C ILE A 629 16.91 -20.37 -17.05
N THR A 630 17.91 -20.50 -16.16
CA THR A 630 18.67 -21.73 -15.97
C THR A 630 17.78 -22.86 -15.47
N ASP A 631 16.97 -22.60 -14.43
CA ASP A 631 16.06 -23.59 -13.84
C ASP A 631 14.97 -24.02 -14.81
N TYR A 632 14.45 -23.08 -15.60
CA TYR A 632 13.50 -23.39 -16.66
C TYR A 632 14.14 -24.32 -17.71
N ARG A 633 15.38 -24.02 -18.13
CA ARG A 633 16.08 -24.84 -19.13
C ARG A 633 16.41 -26.23 -18.62
N GLN A 634 16.75 -26.37 -17.34
CA GLN A 634 17.00 -27.68 -16.72
C GLN A 634 15.73 -28.54 -16.72
N ARG A 635 14.56 -27.95 -16.41
CA ARG A 635 13.28 -28.67 -16.35
C ARG A 635 12.68 -28.96 -17.74
N HIS A 636 12.82 -28.05 -18.70
CA HIS A 636 12.13 -28.14 -20.00
C HIS A 636 13.05 -28.44 -21.20
N GLY A 637 14.37 -28.48 -21.00
CA GLY A 637 15.35 -28.73 -22.07
C GLY A 637 15.49 -27.61 -23.11
N ARG A 638 14.81 -26.46 -22.93
CA ARG A 638 14.81 -25.31 -23.84
C ARG A 638 14.86 -23.98 -23.08
N TYR A 639 15.26 -22.91 -23.76
CA TYR A 639 15.09 -21.56 -23.20
C TYR A 639 13.59 -21.21 -23.07
N PRO A 640 13.21 -20.45 -22.03
CA PRO A 640 11.90 -19.79 -22.02
C PRO A 640 11.82 -18.82 -23.20
N ARG A 641 10.63 -18.65 -23.76
CA ARG A 641 10.39 -17.76 -24.91
C ARG A 641 9.85 -16.41 -24.46
N LYS A 642 9.03 -16.41 -23.41
CA LYS A 642 8.31 -15.24 -22.92
C LYS A 642 8.12 -15.30 -21.39
N PHE A 643 8.44 -14.19 -20.72
CA PHE A 643 8.11 -13.96 -19.31
C PHE A 643 7.04 -12.87 -19.18
N THR A 644 6.13 -13.02 -18.23
CA THR A 644 5.18 -11.97 -17.86
C THR A 644 5.50 -11.44 -16.47
N PHE A 645 5.46 -10.12 -16.26
CA PHE A 645 5.83 -9.49 -15.00
C PHE A 645 4.64 -8.71 -14.43
N SER A 646 4.32 -8.94 -13.16
CA SER A 646 3.36 -8.12 -12.39
C SER A 646 4.12 -7.04 -11.62
N LEU A 647 3.95 -5.77 -12.02
CA LEU A 647 4.68 -4.63 -11.43
C LEU A 647 3.79 -3.83 -10.48
N TRP A 648 4.27 -3.65 -9.25
CA TRP A 648 3.54 -3.00 -8.16
C TRP A 648 4.33 -1.83 -7.62
N SER A 649 3.64 -0.70 -7.43
CA SER A 649 4.27 0.55 -6.95
C SER A 649 4.99 0.35 -5.61
N LEU A 650 4.31 -0.29 -4.65
CA LEU A 650 4.81 -0.50 -3.30
C LEU A 650 6.04 -1.42 -3.26
N GLU A 651 6.06 -2.52 -4.02
CA GLU A 651 7.22 -3.40 -4.11
C GLU A 651 8.40 -2.68 -4.79
N THR A 652 8.13 -1.95 -5.87
CA THR A 652 9.14 -1.16 -6.59
C THR A 652 9.80 -0.12 -5.70
N MET A 653 9.02 0.53 -4.83
CA MET A 653 9.55 1.45 -3.82
C MET A 653 10.48 0.81 -2.81
N ARG A 654 10.35 -0.50 -2.55
CA ARG A 654 11.17 -1.22 -1.56
C ARG A 654 12.39 -1.92 -2.17
N HIS A 655 12.26 -2.47 -3.39
CA HIS A 655 13.36 -3.14 -4.08
C HIS A 655 14.09 -2.25 -5.09
N LEU A 656 13.68 -0.99 -5.27
CA LEU A 656 14.40 0.02 -6.06
C LEU A 656 14.67 -0.38 -7.52
N GLY A 657 13.82 -1.22 -8.12
CA GLY A 657 13.94 -1.62 -9.52
C GLY A 657 14.35 -3.06 -9.85
N VAL A 658 14.37 -4.02 -8.92
CA VAL A 658 14.79 -5.41 -9.20
C VAL A 658 13.93 -6.06 -10.30
N MET A 659 12.62 -5.86 -10.32
CA MET A 659 11.73 -6.42 -11.35
C MET A 659 11.96 -5.77 -12.72
N GLU A 660 12.16 -4.46 -12.74
CA GLU A 660 12.48 -3.67 -13.94
C GLU A 660 13.83 -4.10 -14.52
N ALA A 661 14.81 -4.37 -13.66
CA ALA A 661 16.10 -4.93 -14.06
C ALA A 661 15.96 -6.32 -14.69
N GLN A 662 15.10 -7.19 -14.14
CA GLN A 662 14.77 -8.47 -14.77
C GLN A 662 14.18 -8.26 -16.17
N ILE A 663 13.22 -7.34 -16.34
CA ILE A 663 12.62 -7.03 -17.65
C ILE A 663 13.67 -6.57 -18.67
N LEU A 664 14.52 -5.60 -18.30
CA LEU A 664 15.57 -5.09 -19.17
C LEU A 664 16.59 -6.18 -19.54
N TRP A 665 16.97 -7.00 -18.56
CA TRP A 665 17.87 -8.12 -18.78
C TRP A 665 17.25 -9.19 -19.68
N ALA A 666 15.96 -9.53 -19.54
CA ALA A 666 15.23 -10.47 -20.40
C ALA A 666 15.34 -10.08 -21.89
N LEU A 667 15.13 -8.79 -22.18
CA LEU A 667 15.24 -8.18 -23.51
C LEU A 667 16.70 -8.10 -24.02
N GLY A 668 17.68 -8.25 -23.13
CA GLY A 668 19.10 -8.12 -23.45
C GLY A 668 19.52 -6.67 -23.64
N VAL A 669 19.04 -5.76 -22.78
CA VAL A 669 19.45 -4.35 -22.76
C VAL A 669 20.00 -3.96 -21.38
N ARG A 670 20.97 -3.06 -21.35
CA ARG A 670 21.53 -2.46 -20.12
C ARG A 670 20.93 -1.08 -19.89
N PRO A 671 20.52 -0.74 -18.66
CA PRO A 671 20.18 0.64 -18.32
C PRO A 671 21.43 1.54 -18.34
N VAL A 672 21.24 2.79 -18.76
CA VAL A 672 22.22 3.87 -18.73
C VAL A 672 21.73 4.91 -17.72
N TRP A 673 22.63 5.33 -16.83
CA TRP A 673 22.34 6.33 -15.80
C TRP A 673 23.07 7.64 -16.09
N ASP A 674 22.42 8.76 -15.77
CA ASP A 674 23.06 10.06 -15.80
C ASP A 674 23.99 10.29 -14.58
N LYS A 675 24.60 11.48 -14.48
CA LYS A 675 25.50 11.85 -13.38
C LYS A 675 24.82 11.96 -12.01
N TYR A 676 23.49 11.89 -11.95
CA TYR A 676 22.69 11.93 -10.72
C TYR A 676 22.05 10.56 -10.41
N ASP A 677 22.55 9.50 -11.06
CA ASP A 677 22.06 8.12 -10.99
C ASP A 677 20.59 7.96 -11.41
N ARG A 678 20.07 8.84 -12.27
CA ARG A 678 18.73 8.71 -12.86
C ARG A 678 18.78 7.85 -14.12
N PHE A 679 17.77 7.02 -14.31
CA PHE A 679 17.64 6.14 -15.47
C PHE A 679 17.35 6.95 -16.73
N ASP A 680 18.39 7.18 -17.54
CA ASP A 680 18.37 8.11 -18.65
C ASP A 680 18.29 7.45 -20.04
N GLY A 681 18.63 6.18 -20.16
CA GLY A 681 18.58 5.49 -21.45
C GLY A 681 18.86 4.01 -21.37
N ILE A 682 18.91 3.35 -22.52
CA ILE A 682 19.23 1.93 -22.63
C ILE A 682 20.26 1.68 -23.72
N GLU A 683 21.12 0.70 -23.49
CA GLU A 683 22.10 0.17 -24.43
C GLU A 683 21.74 -1.28 -24.79
N VAL A 684 21.79 -1.64 -26.06
CA VAL A 684 21.52 -3.01 -26.50
C VAL A 684 22.77 -3.85 -26.27
N ILE A 685 22.66 -4.96 -25.53
CA ILE A 685 23.75 -5.91 -25.33
C ILE A 685 23.92 -6.71 -26.63
N GLU A 686 25.14 -6.80 -27.15
CA GLU A 686 25.44 -7.62 -28.31
C GLU A 686 25.10 -9.11 -28.08
N ALA A 687 24.52 -9.79 -29.07
CA ALA A 687 24.07 -11.18 -28.92
C ALA A 687 25.17 -12.14 -28.45
N ARG A 688 26.43 -11.89 -28.87
CA ARG A 688 27.59 -12.66 -28.42
C ARG A 688 27.90 -12.48 -26.94
N GLU A 689 27.71 -11.25 -26.43
CA GLU A 689 27.91 -10.94 -25.01
C GLU A 689 26.75 -11.46 -24.16
N LEU A 690 25.51 -11.38 -24.68
CA LEU A 690 24.33 -11.87 -23.99
C LEU A 690 24.36 -13.40 -23.77
N GLY A 691 24.94 -14.15 -24.71
CA GLY A 691 25.17 -15.60 -24.56
C GLY A 691 23.91 -16.49 -24.60
N ARG A 692 22.73 -15.89 -24.77
CA ARG A 692 21.42 -16.56 -24.86
C ARG A 692 20.49 -15.79 -25.81
N PRO A 693 19.34 -16.38 -26.21
CA PRO A 693 18.32 -15.63 -26.93
C PRO A 693 17.80 -14.42 -26.14
N ARG A 694 17.39 -13.38 -26.86
CA ARG A 694 16.55 -12.32 -26.28
C ARG A 694 15.16 -12.88 -26.06
N LEU A 695 14.65 -12.72 -24.85
CA LEU A 695 13.33 -13.21 -24.47
C LEU A 695 12.28 -12.15 -24.80
N ASP A 696 11.07 -12.58 -25.13
CA ASP A 696 9.93 -11.67 -25.15
C ASP A 696 9.42 -11.45 -23.72
N ILE A 697 8.73 -10.34 -23.50
CA ILE A 697 8.20 -9.97 -22.19
C ILE A 697 6.77 -9.47 -22.31
N VAL A 698 5.96 -9.60 -21.26
CA VAL A 698 4.74 -8.82 -21.08
C VAL A 698 4.78 -8.20 -19.69
N VAL A 699 4.37 -6.94 -19.57
CA VAL A 699 4.28 -6.23 -18.31
C VAL A 699 2.82 -5.94 -18.02
N SER A 700 2.34 -6.40 -16.87
CA SER A 700 1.07 -5.97 -16.28
C SER A 700 1.39 -5.12 -15.06
N ALA A 701 1.21 -3.81 -15.19
CA ALA A 701 1.43 -2.85 -14.12
C ALA A 701 0.11 -2.52 -13.42
N THR A 702 0.11 -2.43 -12.09
CA THR A 702 -1.06 -1.91 -11.35
C THR A 702 -1.28 -0.43 -11.66
N GLY A 703 -2.51 0.08 -11.51
CA GLY A 703 -2.80 1.50 -11.71
C GLY A 703 -1.94 2.43 -10.84
N LEU A 704 -1.65 2.04 -9.60
CA LEU A 704 -0.71 2.77 -8.73
C LEU A 704 0.72 2.78 -9.28
N TYR A 705 1.17 1.70 -9.90
CA TYR A 705 2.49 1.67 -10.54
C TYR A 705 2.53 2.63 -11.74
N ARG A 706 1.48 2.64 -12.57
CA ARG A 706 1.35 3.58 -13.69
C ARG A 706 1.49 5.03 -13.24
N ASP A 707 0.86 5.40 -12.14
CA ASP A 707 0.86 6.80 -11.68
C ASP A 707 2.19 7.19 -11.02
N ALA A 708 2.83 6.26 -10.32
CA ALA A 708 4.08 6.49 -9.61
C ALA A 708 5.33 6.39 -10.51
N PHE A 709 5.33 5.50 -11.51
CA PHE A 709 6.48 5.17 -12.36
C PHE A 709 6.21 5.28 -13.87
N PRO A 710 5.50 6.32 -14.36
CA PRO A 710 5.22 6.45 -15.80
C PRO A 710 6.50 6.61 -16.62
N ASN A 711 7.53 7.26 -16.07
CA ASN A 711 8.85 7.36 -16.69
C ASN A 711 9.48 5.99 -16.93
N VAL A 712 9.34 5.06 -15.99
CA VAL A 712 9.90 3.71 -16.10
C VAL A 712 9.13 2.91 -17.15
N MET A 713 7.79 2.99 -17.16
CA MET A 713 6.96 2.36 -18.21
C MET A 713 7.37 2.83 -19.60
N LYS A 714 7.61 4.15 -19.78
CA LYS A 714 8.09 4.71 -21.05
C LYS A 714 9.42 4.10 -21.48
N ARG A 715 10.37 3.99 -20.55
CA ARG A 715 11.70 3.43 -20.84
C ARG A 715 11.63 1.94 -21.20
N ILE A 716 10.81 1.16 -20.50
CA ILE A 716 10.56 -0.24 -20.83
C ILE A 716 9.92 -0.36 -22.21
N ALA A 717 8.86 0.41 -22.49
CA ALA A 717 8.19 0.38 -23.79
C ALA A 717 9.12 0.77 -24.95
N ALA A 718 10.00 1.77 -24.75
CA ALA A 718 11.03 2.13 -25.72
C ALA A 718 12.08 1.02 -25.93
N ALA A 719 12.47 0.32 -24.87
CA ALA A 719 13.37 -0.83 -24.97
C ALA A 719 12.73 -1.99 -25.75
N VAL A 720 11.46 -2.29 -25.48
CA VAL A 720 10.69 -3.30 -26.20
C VAL A 720 10.59 -2.94 -27.68
N ASP A 721 10.20 -1.71 -28.03
CA ASP A 721 10.07 -1.30 -29.43
C ASP A 721 11.39 -1.48 -30.20
N ARG A 722 12.50 -1.06 -29.58
CA ARG A 722 13.84 -1.23 -30.16
C ARG A 722 14.20 -2.70 -30.38
N ILE A 723 13.96 -3.57 -29.39
CA ILE A 723 14.33 -4.99 -29.46
C ILE A 723 13.37 -5.78 -30.35
N ALA A 724 12.08 -5.46 -30.37
CA ALA A 724 11.07 -6.08 -31.23
C ALA A 724 11.30 -5.79 -32.73
N ARG A 725 12.06 -4.74 -33.06
CA ARG A 725 12.45 -4.39 -34.44
C ARG A 725 13.84 -4.92 -34.83
N LEU A 726 14.61 -5.41 -33.87
CA LEU A 726 15.96 -5.92 -34.09
C LEU A 726 15.93 -7.34 -34.68
N LYS A 727 16.08 -7.42 -36.01
CA LYS A 727 16.09 -8.69 -36.74
C LYS A 727 17.34 -9.51 -36.42
N GLU A 728 17.20 -10.43 -35.48
CA GLU A 728 18.19 -11.44 -35.11
C GLU A 728 17.50 -12.81 -35.06
N ASP A 729 18.21 -13.87 -35.45
CA ASP A 729 17.64 -15.21 -35.42
C ASP A 729 17.27 -15.61 -34.00
N ASN A 730 18.08 -15.29 -32.98
CA ASN A 730 17.85 -15.65 -31.58
C ASN A 730 17.07 -14.58 -30.78
N ASN A 731 16.09 -13.90 -31.40
CA ASN A 731 15.28 -12.87 -30.74
C ASN A 731 13.79 -13.25 -30.74
N PHE A 732 13.28 -13.69 -29.59
CA PHE A 732 11.87 -14.06 -29.45
C PHE A 732 10.94 -12.84 -29.53
N ALA A 733 11.34 -11.69 -28.99
CA ALA A 733 10.55 -10.45 -29.07
C ALA A 733 10.31 -10.02 -30.52
N PHE A 734 11.34 -10.08 -31.38
CA PHE A 734 11.22 -9.80 -32.81
C PHE A 734 10.28 -10.80 -33.51
N ARG A 735 10.44 -12.10 -33.24
CA ARG A 735 9.60 -13.15 -33.86
C ARG A 735 8.13 -12.97 -33.48
N HIS A 736 7.84 -12.77 -32.19
CA HIS A 736 6.47 -12.59 -31.71
C HIS A 736 5.87 -11.28 -32.19
N ALA A 737 6.62 -10.18 -32.27
CA ALA A 737 6.13 -8.93 -32.85
C ALA A 737 5.72 -9.12 -34.32
N ARG A 738 6.50 -9.83 -35.13
CA ARG A 738 6.11 -10.12 -36.52
C ARG A 738 4.85 -10.99 -36.62
N GLN A 739 4.71 -11.97 -35.74
CA GLN A 739 3.50 -12.81 -35.68
C GLN A 739 2.29 -11.97 -35.28
N LEU A 740 2.40 -11.17 -34.21
CA LEU A 740 1.34 -10.29 -33.73
C LEU A 740 0.92 -9.28 -34.80
N LYS A 741 1.87 -8.66 -35.50
CA LYS A 741 1.58 -7.74 -36.62
C LYS A 741 0.72 -8.43 -37.68
N GLN A 742 1.08 -9.65 -38.08
CA GLN A 742 0.34 -10.40 -39.08
C GLN A 742 -1.08 -10.73 -38.59
N SER A 743 -1.23 -11.19 -37.35
CA SER A 743 -2.53 -11.47 -36.75
C SER A 743 -3.42 -10.23 -36.60
N LEU A 744 -2.84 -9.05 -36.32
CA LEU A 744 -3.58 -7.80 -36.26
C LEU A 744 -4.10 -7.37 -37.64
N ILE A 745 -3.29 -7.54 -38.70
CA ILE A 745 -3.72 -7.27 -40.08
C ILE A 745 -4.87 -8.21 -40.47
N GLU A 746 -4.78 -9.50 -40.09
CA GLU A 746 -5.84 -10.49 -40.33
C GLU A 746 -7.15 -10.15 -39.59
N GLN A 747 -7.05 -9.45 -38.45
CA GLN A 747 -8.19 -8.92 -37.69
C GLN A 747 -8.68 -7.55 -38.18
N GLY A 748 -8.18 -7.05 -39.31
CA GLY A 748 -8.65 -5.82 -39.95
C GLY A 748 -8.01 -4.53 -39.43
N ILE A 749 -6.97 -4.62 -38.60
CA ILE A 749 -6.19 -3.46 -38.17
C ILE A 749 -5.31 -2.98 -39.34
N SER A 750 -5.20 -1.67 -39.52
CA SER A 750 -4.39 -1.08 -40.60
C SER A 750 -2.92 -1.55 -40.49
N PRO A 751 -2.17 -1.74 -41.60
CA PRO A 751 -0.78 -2.15 -41.51
C PRO A 751 0.12 -1.21 -40.71
N GLU A 752 -0.22 0.08 -40.64
CA GLU A 752 0.47 1.10 -39.85
C GLU A 752 0.19 0.92 -38.36
N ASP A 753 -1.08 0.84 -37.97
CA ASP A 753 -1.45 0.57 -36.58
C ASP A 753 -0.95 -0.80 -36.12
N ALA A 754 -1.04 -1.81 -36.97
CA ALA A 754 -0.55 -3.15 -36.67
C ALA A 754 0.97 -3.16 -36.44
N ASP A 755 1.74 -2.34 -37.18
CA ASP A 755 3.18 -2.19 -36.93
C ASP A 755 3.44 -1.57 -35.56
N ARG A 756 2.78 -0.46 -35.24
CA ARG A 756 2.89 0.24 -33.95
C ARG A 756 2.45 -0.65 -32.77
N LEU A 757 1.32 -1.33 -32.89
CA LEU A 757 0.75 -2.18 -31.84
C LEU A 757 1.51 -3.50 -31.67
N SER A 758 2.20 -3.98 -32.71
CA SER A 758 2.94 -5.24 -32.64
C SER A 758 4.12 -5.23 -31.66
N THR A 759 4.62 -4.04 -31.31
CA THR A 759 5.72 -3.84 -30.35
C THR A 759 5.24 -3.46 -28.95
N VAL A 760 3.92 -3.38 -28.72
CA VAL A 760 3.36 -3.13 -27.38
C VAL A 760 3.52 -4.36 -26.50
N ARG A 761 4.07 -4.19 -25.30
CA ARG A 761 4.15 -5.22 -24.24
C ARG A 761 3.78 -4.74 -22.85
N VAL A 762 3.50 -3.45 -22.66
CA VAL A 762 3.16 -2.88 -21.34
C VAL A 762 1.67 -2.61 -21.27
N PHE A 763 1.03 -3.14 -20.23
CA PHE A 763 -0.41 -3.08 -20.00
C PHE A 763 -0.71 -2.64 -18.57
N SER A 764 -1.83 -1.94 -18.39
CA SER A 764 -2.34 -1.51 -17.08
C SER A 764 -3.84 -1.22 -17.17
N ASN A 765 -4.40 -0.68 -16.10
CA ASN A 765 -5.72 -0.07 -16.13
C ASN A 765 -5.71 1.20 -16.99
N ALA A 766 -6.86 1.60 -17.54
CA ALA A 766 -7.03 2.92 -18.15
C ALA A 766 -6.57 4.03 -17.19
N SER A 767 -6.11 5.17 -17.71
CA SER A 767 -5.75 6.33 -16.85
C SER A 767 -6.95 6.70 -15.94
N GLY A 768 -6.70 6.81 -14.64
CA GLY A 768 -7.76 7.03 -13.64
C GLY A 768 -8.66 5.81 -13.38
N ALA A 769 -8.28 4.60 -13.80
CA ALA A 769 -8.86 3.34 -13.34
C ALA A 769 -7.82 2.58 -12.50
N TYR A 770 -8.30 1.81 -11.52
CA TYR A 770 -7.53 0.96 -10.63
C TYR A 770 -8.31 -0.34 -10.35
N GLY A 771 -7.61 -1.35 -9.85
CA GLY A 771 -8.20 -2.65 -9.48
C GLY A 771 -8.13 -3.68 -10.60
N ASN A 772 -8.37 -4.94 -10.25
CA ASN A 772 -8.29 -6.09 -11.14
C ASN A 772 -9.68 -6.66 -11.51
N GLY A 773 -10.69 -6.44 -10.68
CA GLY A 773 -12.05 -6.95 -10.86
C GLY A 773 -12.28 -8.39 -10.39
N LEU A 774 -11.28 -9.04 -9.79
CA LEU A 774 -11.36 -10.42 -9.31
C LEU A 774 -11.71 -10.55 -7.83
N LYS A 775 -11.27 -9.62 -6.97
CA LYS A 775 -11.46 -9.71 -5.50
C LYS A 775 -12.83 -10.29 -5.10
N ASP A 776 -13.89 -9.51 -5.27
CA ASP A 776 -15.23 -9.92 -4.81
C ASP A 776 -15.89 -10.92 -5.74
N THR A 777 -15.55 -10.90 -7.04
CA THR A 777 -16.16 -11.83 -7.99
C THR A 777 -15.72 -13.26 -7.71
N THR A 778 -14.51 -13.48 -7.18
CA THR A 778 -14.08 -14.81 -6.72
C THR A 778 -14.88 -15.31 -5.51
N LEU A 779 -15.21 -14.42 -4.55
CA LEU A 779 -16.01 -14.76 -3.37
C LEU A 779 -17.51 -14.92 -3.68
N ALA A 780 -18.02 -14.24 -4.72
CA ALA A 780 -19.40 -14.37 -5.18
C ALA A 780 -19.59 -15.65 -6.03
N SER A 781 -19.29 -16.80 -5.44
CA SER A 781 -19.28 -18.13 -6.09
C SER A 781 -20.65 -18.56 -6.63
N ASP A 782 -21.75 -17.97 -6.16
CA ASP A 782 -23.11 -18.16 -6.69
C ASP A 782 -23.38 -17.39 -8.00
N THR A 783 -22.47 -16.48 -8.40
CA THR A 783 -22.64 -15.62 -9.58
C THR A 783 -21.93 -16.12 -10.84
N TRP A 784 -21.12 -17.17 -10.73
CA TRP A 784 -20.37 -17.74 -11.85
C TRP A 784 -20.22 -19.26 -11.74
N ASP A 785 -20.40 -19.95 -12.87
CA ASP A 785 -20.10 -21.38 -13.02
C ASP A 785 -18.93 -21.63 -13.98
N ASP A 786 -18.36 -20.56 -14.56
CA ASP A 786 -17.29 -20.58 -15.55
C ASP A 786 -16.24 -19.50 -15.22
N GLU A 787 -15.03 -19.96 -14.87
CA GLU A 787 -13.89 -19.09 -14.57
C GLU A 787 -13.48 -18.19 -15.75
N GLY A 788 -13.89 -18.52 -16.98
CA GLY A 788 -13.67 -17.69 -18.17
C GLY A 788 -14.30 -16.31 -18.06
N LYS A 789 -15.42 -16.16 -17.33
CA LYS A 789 -16.03 -14.84 -17.06
C LYS A 789 -15.12 -13.97 -16.19
N LEU A 790 -14.45 -14.58 -15.21
CA LEU A 790 -13.50 -13.91 -14.32
C LEU A 790 -12.26 -13.48 -15.11
N ALA A 791 -11.70 -14.39 -15.93
CA ALA A 791 -10.57 -14.11 -16.80
C ALA A 791 -10.85 -12.94 -17.76
N GLN A 792 -12.01 -12.93 -18.41
CA GLN A 792 -12.40 -11.86 -19.33
C GLN A 792 -12.59 -10.50 -18.62
N ASN A 793 -13.12 -10.51 -17.39
CA ASN A 793 -13.22 -9.30 -16.58
C ASN A 793 -11.83 -8.74 -16.25
N PHE A 794 -10.90 -9.60 -15.82
CA PHE A 794 -9.51 -9.23 -15.57
C PHE A 794 -8.84 -8.63 -16.81
N LEU A 795 -8.93 -9.33 -17.96
CA LEU A 795 -8.38 -8.89 -19.25
C LEU A 795 -8.97 -7.55 -19.69
N ARG A 796 -10.26 -7.32 -19.48
CA ARG A 796 -10.90 -6.03 -19.77
C ARG A 796 -10.34 -4.91 -18.92
N ASN A 797 -10.15 -5.13 -17.62
CA ASN A 797 -9.74 -4.08 -16.69
C ASN A 797 -8.27 -3.69 -16.89
N LEU A 798 -7.39 -4.65 -17.16
CA LEU A 798 -5.94 -4.44 -17.30
C LEU A 798 -5.45 -4.41 -18.75
N GLY A 799 -6.33 -4.61 -19.74
CA GLY A 799 -5.97 -4.69 -21.16
C GLY A 799 -5.74 -3.35 -21.86
N HIS A 800 -5.42 -2.28 -21.11
CA HIS A 800 -5.11 -0.98 -21.69
C HIS A 800 -3.61 -0.86 -21.90
N TYR A 801 -3.19 -0.47 -23.11
CA TYR A 801 -1.78 -0.54 -23.49
C TYR A 801 -1.02 0.77 -23.30
N TYR A 802 0.28 0.64 -23.09
CA TYR A 802 1.25 1.72 -22.89
C TYR A 802 2.45 1.49 -23.81
N GLY A 803 2.44 2.13 -24.98
CA GLY A 803 3.46 1.98 -26.02
C GLY A 803 4.68 2.89 -25.84
N ALA A 804 5.61 2.89 -26.81
CA ALA A 804 6.75 3.82 -26.80
C ALA A 804 6.30 5.29 -26.98
N GLU A 805 5.17 5.50 -27.68
CA GLU A 805 4.54 6.80 -27.87
C GLU A 805 3.41 7.03 -26.85
N GLU A 806 3.42 8.20 -26.21
CA GLU A 806 2.49 8.55 -25.12
C GLU A 806 1.07 8.85 -25.61
N GLY A 807 0.89 9.26 -26.86
CA GLY A 807 -0.41 9.69 -27.40
C GLY A 807 -1.51 8.61 -27.39
N ASP A 808 -1.12 7.34 -27.24
CA ASP A 808 -2.03 6.19 -27.19
C ASP A 808 -2.06 5.47 -25.84
N TRP A 809 -1.42 6.02 -24.81
CA TRP A 809 -1.40 5.40 -23.49
C TRP A 809 -2.79 5.29 -22.87
N GLY A 810 -3.07 4.15 -22.24
CA GLY A 810 -4.34 3.89 -21.58
C GLY A 810 -5.49 3.59 -22.54
N LYS A 811 -5.23 3.42 -23.85
CA LYS A 811 -6.23 3.01 -24.83
C LYS A 811 -6.39 1.48 -24.86
N ARG A 812 -7.54 1.03 -25.34
CA ARG A 812 -7.85 -0.36 -25.67
C ARG A 812 -8.52 -0.41 -27.04
N LEU A 813 -8.30 -1.48 -27.81
CA LEU A 813 -9.00 -1.69 -29.07
C LEU A 813 -10.39 -2.28 -28.81
N PRO A 814 -11.44 -1.82 -29.51
CA PRO A 814 -12.82 -2.26 -29.25
C PRO A 814 -13.05 -3.74 -29.58
N ASP A 815 -12.53 -4.21 -30.71
CA ASP A 815 -12.84 -5.54 -31.25
C ASP A 815 -11.64 -6.51 -31.20
N VAL A 816 -10.50 -6.07 -30.66
CA VAL A 816 -9.26 -6.86 -30.60
C VAL A 816 -8.73 -6.90 -29.17
N ASP A 817 -8.61 -8.08 -28.60
CA ASP A 817 -8.00 -8.26 -27.29
C ASP A 817 -6.47 -8.37 -27.40
N LEU A 818 -5.83 -7.21 -27.54
CA LEU A 818 -4.39 -7.10 -27.65
C LEU A 818 -3.66 -7.67 -26.42
N PHE A 819 -4.26 -7.61 -25.24
CA PHE A 819 -3.63 -8.11 -24.02
C PHE A 819 -3.60 -9.64 -24.02
N SER A 820 -4.73 -10.28 -24.35
CA SER A 820 -4.78 -11.75 -24.52
C SER A 820 -3.79 -12.25 -25.58
N MET A 821 -3.71 -11.57 -26.72
CA MET A 821 -2.74 -11.93 -27.78
C MET A 821 -1.28 -11.84 -27.30
N ASN A 822 -0.97 -10.90 -26.41
CA ASN A 822 0.38 -10.77 -25.85
C ASN A 822 0.64 -11.80 -24.73
N LEU A 823 -0.35 -12.11 -23.91
CA LEU A 823 -0.23 -13.11 -22.83
C LEU A 823 -0.08 -14.54 -23.35
N SER A 824 -0.70 -14.87 -24.49
CA SER A 824 -0.60 -16.22 -25.07
C SER A 824 0.86 -16.64 -25.30
N GLY A 825 1.19 -17.87 -24.92
CA GLY A 825 2.53 -18.44 -25.00
C GLY A 825 3.49 -17.96 -23.90
N THR A 826 2.98 -17.35 -22.82
CA THR A 826 3.78 -17.06 -21.62
C THR A 826 4.30 -18.37 -21.02
N ASP A 827 5.61 -18.47 -20.82
CA ASP A 827 6.22 -19.65 -20.19
C ASP A 827 6.26 -19.51 -18.65
N SER A 828 6.41 -18.29 -18.12
CA SER A 828 6.39 -18.02 -16.67
C SER A 828 5.93 -16.59 -16.34
N VAL A 829 5.27 -16.42 -15.20
CA VAL A 829 4.86 -15.13 -14.62
C VAL A 829 5.66 -14.88 -13.35
N ILE A 830 6.22 -13.67 -13.21
CA ILE A 830 7.02 -13.26 -12.04
C ILE A 830 6.34 -12.10 -11.32
N PHE A 831 6.23 -12.24 -10.00
CA PHE A 831 5.81 -11.23 -9.04
C PHE A 831 6.87 -11.05 -7.95
N SER A 832 6.87 -9.97 -7.18
CA SER A 832 7.85 -9.75 -6.10
C SER A 832 7.22 -9.57 -4.73
N ARG A 833 7.94 -9.99 -3.68
CA ARG A 833 7.59 -9.75 -2.28
C ARG A 833 8.83 -9.38 -1.47
N THR A 834 8.78 -8.23 -0.82
CA THR A 834 9.88 -7.64 -0.03
C THR A 834 9.57 -7.48 1.45
N SER A 835 8.29 -7.46 1.82
CA SER A 835 7.83 -7.12 3.17
C SER A 835 7.82 -8.32 4.11
N ASN A 836 8.21 -8.11 5.37
CA ASN A 836 7.95 -9.09 6.43
C ASN A 836 6.50 -9.02 6.93
N LEU A 837 5.78 -7.95 6.64
CA LEU A 837 4.37 -7.79 7.00
C LEU A 837 3.46 -8.46 5.95
N TYR A 838 3.65 -8.15 4.67
CA TYR A 838 2.78 -8.61 3.58
C TYR A 838 3.23 -9.92 2.93
N GLY A 839 2.33 -10.90 2.91
CA GLY A 839 2.45 -12.16 2.16
C GLY A 839 1.51 -12.24 0.94
N LEU A 840 1.08 -13.45 0.59
CA LEU A 840 0.09 -13.74 -0.45
C LEU A 840 -1.35 -13.78 0.07
N LEU A 841 -1.55 -14.04 1.37
CA LEU A 841 -2.89 -14.14 1.98
C LEU A 841 -3.22 -12.93 2.87
N THR A 842 -2.28 -12.00 2.99
CA THR A 842 -2.45 -10.77 3.79
C THR A 842 -3.42 -9.77 3.18
N SER A 843 -3.57 -9.76 1.85
CA SER A 843 -4.54 -8.94 1.14
C SER A 843 -5.01 -9.67 -0.11
N ASP A 844 -6.04 -9.15 -0.74
CA ASP A 844 -6.62 -9.72 -1.96
C ASP A 844 -5.84 -9.39 -3.24
N ASP A 845 -5.06 -8.30 -3.23
CA ASP A 845 -4.28 -7.87 -4.38
C ASP A 845 -3.37 -8.96 -5.00
N PRO A 846 -2.62 -9.79 -4.24
CA PRO A 846 -1.76 -10.80 -4.84
C PRO A 846 -2.54 -11.83 -5.68
N PHE A 847 -3.65 -12.38 -5.20
CA PHE A 847 -4.45 -13.28 -6.05
C PHE A 847 -5.15 -12.49 -7.17
N GLY A 848 -5.62 -11.27 -6.88
CA GLY A 848 -6.34 -10.46 -7.85
C GLY A 848 -5.50 -9.99 -9.04
N PHE A 849 -4.23 -9.64 -8.84
CA PHE A 849 -3.33 -9.18 -9.91
C PHE A 849 -2.40 -10.27 -10.42
N PHE A 850 -1.67 -10.93 -9.52
CA PHE A 850 -0.70 -11.95 -9.91
C PHE A 850 -1.40 -13.27 -10.24
N GLY A 851 -2.25 -13.78 -9.35
CA GLY A 851 -3.09 -14.94 -9.64
C GLY A 851 -4.02 -14.74 -10.84
N GLY A 852 -4.56 -13.53 -11.01
CA GLY A 852 -5.37 -13.13 -12.17
C GLY A 852 -4.65 -13.25 -13.52
N LEU A 853 -3.33 -13.04 -13.58
CA LEU A 853 -2.53 -13.33 -14.78
C LEU A 853 -2.46 -14.82 -15.06
N GLY A 854 -2.30 -15.66 -14.02
CA GLY A 854 -2.34 -17.11 -14.12
C GLY A 854 -3.68 -17.58 -14.70
N LEU A 855 -4.79 -17.13 -14.10
CA LEU A 855 -6.15 -17.38 -14.59
C LEU A 855 -6.35 -16.94 -16.04
N ALA A 856 -5.93 -15.72 -16.40
CA ALA A 856 -6.07 -15.21 -17.76
C ALA A 856 -5.28 -16.05 -18.77
N ILE A 857 -4.03 -16.41 -18.46
CA ILE A 857 -3.20 -17.25 -19.33
C ILE A 857 -3.78 -18.66 -19.44
N ARG A 858 -4.26 -19.26 -18.35
CA ARG A 858 -4.95 -20.55 -18.36
C ARG A 858 -6.19 -20.52 -19.24
N HIS A 859 -7.00 -19.46 -19.16
CA HIS A 859 -8.15 -19.28 -20.01
C HIS A 859 -7.79 -19.20 -21.51
N ILE A 860 -6.68 -18.52 -21.84
CA ILE A 860 -6.23 -18.32 -23.23
C ILE A 860 -5.58 -19.58 -23.81
N ASP A 861 -4.66 -20.20 -23.07
CA ASP A 861 -3.79 -21.27 -23.58
C ASP A 861 -4.20 -22.68 -23.10
N GLY A 862 -5.19 -22.78 -22.20
CA GLY A 862 -5.68 -24.04 -21.62
C GLY A 862 -4.78 -24.66 -20.54
N ARG A 863 -3.72 -23.95 -20.10
CA ARG A 863 -2.80 -24.43 -19.05
C ARG A 863 -2.21 -23.27 -18.25
N ASN A 864 -1.92 -23.50 -16.97
CA ASN A 864 -1.23 -22.52 -16.13
C ASN A 864 0.21 -22.29 -16.60
N PRO A 865 0.71 -21.03 -16.59
CA PRO A 865 2.12 -20.73 -16.72
C PRO A 865 2.87 -21.08 -15.42
N GLU A 866 4.20 -21.11 -15.44
CA GLU A 866 4.94 -21.22 -14.18
C GLU A 866 4.84 -19.91 -13.38
N MET A 867 4.24 -19.98 -12.20
CA MET A 867 4.05 -18.84 -11.31
C MET A 867 5.22 -18.73 -10.31
N GLN A 868 5.96 -17.62 -10.35
CA GLN A 868 7.16 -17.38 -9.55
C GLN A 868 7.05 -16.10 -8.73
N ILE A 869 7.62 -16.14 -7.52
CA ILE A 869 7.75 -15.00 -6.62
C ILE A 869 9.23 -14.72 -6.42
N ALA A 870 9.70 -13.57 -6.88
CA ALA A 870 10.94 -12.95 -6.44
C ALA A 870 10.80 -12.59 -4.96
N ASN A 871 11.18 -13.54 -4.11
CA ASN A 871 11.19 -13.43 -2.67
C ASN A 871 12.44 -12.66 -2.25
N LEU A 872 12.22 -11.40 -1.94
CA LEU A 872 13.21 -10.42 -1.53
C LEU A 872 13.04 -10.03 -0.06
N ARG A 873 12.27 -10.80 0.73
CA ARG A 873 12.02 -10.51 2.15
C ARG A 873 13.30 -10.55 2.97
N ASP A 874 14.16 -11.52 2.67
CA ASP A 874 15.54 -11.57 3.14
C ASP A 874 16.45 -10.81 2.15
N PRO A 875 16.97 -9.63 2.51
CA PRO A 875 17.84 -8.86 1.62
C PRO A 875 19.18 -9.54 1.34
N ASP A 876 19.63 -10.45 2.19
CA ASP A 876 20.91 -11.15 2.06
C ASP A 876 20.79 -12.44 1.21
N ASN A 877 19.55 -12.92 0.99
CA ASN A 877 19.27 -14.15 0.23
C ASN A 877 18.09 -13.97 -0.76
N PRO A 878 18.21 -13.08 -1.75
CA PRO A 878 17.18 -12.91 -2.77
C PRO A 878 17.05 -14.18 -3.63
N ARG A 879 15.83 -14.67 -3.82
CA ARG A 879 15.57 -15.90 -4.59
C ARG A 879 14.20 -15.90 -5.27
N ASN A 880 14.01 -16.78 -6.25
CA ASN A 880 12.70 -17.04 -6.84
C ASN A 880 12.10 -18.32 -6.24
N ASP A 881 10.96 -18.20 -5.57
CA ASP A 881 10.17 -19.32 -5.05
C ASP A 881 8.96 -19.56 -5.99
N SER A 882 8.48 -20.80 -6.11
CA SER A 882 7.18 -21.05 -6.74
C SER A 882 6.05 -20.51 -5.85
N THR A 883 4.91 -20.13 -6.44
CA THR A 883 3.75 -19.65 -5.67
C THR A 883 3.31 -20.67 -4.61
N ALA A 884 3.19 -21.95 -4.98
CA ALA A 884 2.81 -23.03 -4.06
C ALA A 884 3.77 -23.16 -2.86
N ARG A 885 5.09 -23.11 -3.11
CA ARG A 885 6.11 -23.21 -2.05
C ARG A 885 6.08 -22.00 -1.12
N PHE A 886 5.93 -20.80 -1.68
CA PHE A 886 5.84 -19.58 -0.89
C PHE A 886 4.58 -19.59 -0.01
N MET A 887 3.43 -19.97 -0.58
CA MET A 887 2.15 -20.07 0.12
C MET A 887 2.20 -21.10 1.26
N ALA A 888 2.73 -22.29 1.00
CA ALA A 888 2.90 -23.31 2.03
C ALA A 888 3.75 -22.82 3.23
N LYS A 889 4.85 -22.11 2.96
CA LYS A 889 5.67 -21.51 4.02
C LYS A 889 4.91 -20.44 4.80
N GLU A 890 4.14 -19.61 4.12
CA GLU A 890 3.33 -18.58 4.77
C GLU A 890 2.25 -19.17 5.68
N LEU A 891 1.54 -20.21 5.21
CA LEU A 891 0.54 -20.95 5.98
C LEU A 891 1.14 -21.53 7.26
N ARG A 892 2.23 -22.30 7.16
CA ARG A 892 2.88 -22.90 8.34
C ARG A 892 3.52 -21.89 9.27
N GLY A 893 4.10 -20.84 8.70
CA GLY A 893 4.83 -19.80 9.43
C GLY A 893 3.93 -18.73 10.03
N ARG A 894 2.61 -18.73 9.75
CA ARG A 894 1.65 -17.75 10.25
C ARG A 894 0.33 -18.40 10.61
N TYR A 895 -0.47 -18.77 9.62
CA TYR A 895 -1.90 -19.03 9.82
C TYR A 895 -2.22 -20.36 10.50
N PHE A 896 -1.31 -21.32 10.47
CA PHE A 896 -1.39 -22.56 11.26
C PHE A 896 -0.51 -22.53 12.51
N HIS A 897 0.08 -21.36 12.81
CA HIS A 897 1.05 -21.21 13.88
C HIS A 897 0.39 -20.71 15.17
N PRO A 898 0.55 -21.40 16.31
CA PRO A 898 -0.12 -21.02 17.56
C PRO A 898 0.23 -19.59 18.00
N GLN A 899 1.48 -19.18 17.85
CA GLN A 899 1.91 -17.82 18.20
C GLN A 899 1.15 -16.72 17.45
N TRP A 900 0.83 -16.93 16.17
CA TRP A 900 0.08 -15.96 15.38
C TRP A 900 -1.39 -15.95 15.77
N VAL A 901 -1.99 -17.14 15.95
CA VAL A 901 -3.40 -17.29 16.35
C VAL A 901 -3.63 -16.63 17.70
N THR A 902 -2.78 -16.90 18.69
CA THR A 902 -2.85 -16.25 20.01
C THR A 902 -2.70 -14.74 19.90
N ALA A 903 -1.75 -14.24 19.11
CA ALA A 903 -1.59 -12.80 18.94
C ALA A 903 -2.82 -12.15 18.29
N MET A 904 -3.52 -12.83 17.38
CA MET A 904 -4.79 -12.34 16.83
C MET A 904 -5.93 -12.39 17.85
N GLN A 905 -5.98 -13.41 18.72
CA GLN A 905 -6.97 -13.49 19.79
C GLN A 905 -6.89 -12.29 20.75
N GLU A 906 -5.67 -11.82 21.04
CA GLU A 906 -5.42 -10.64 21.88
C GLU A 906 -5.99 -9.34 21.30
N GLU A 907 -6.22 -9.27 19.99
CA GLU A 907 -6.82 -8.11 19.30
C GLU A 907 -8.36 -8.11 19.34
N GLY A 908 -8.97 -9.08 20.02
CA GLY A 908 -10.41 -9.19 20.19
C GLY A 908 -11.16 -9.18 18.86
N TYR A 909 -12.11 -8.27 18.69
CA TYR A 909 -12.93 -8.16 17.48
C TYR A 909 -12.10 -7.94 16.21
N SER A 910 -11.09 -7.07 16.24
CA SER A 910 -10.28 -6.79 15.04
C SER A 910 -9.49 -8.03 14.60
N GLY A 911 -9.00 -8.83 15.55
CA GLY A 911 -8.34 -10.11 15.25
C GLY A 911 -9.22 -11.10 14.50
N THR A 912 -10.52 -11.19 14.84
CA THR A 912 -11.45 -12.10 14.16
C THR A 912 -11.59 -11.79 12.66
N LEU A 913 -11.58 -10.50 12.31
CA LEU A 913 -11.63 -10.05 10.91
C LEU A 913 -10.32 -10.35 10.18
N GLY A 914 -9.18 -10.22 10.86
CA GLY A 914 -7.88 -10.59 10.30
C GLY A 914 -7.78 -12.07 9.92
N VAL A 915 -8.35 -12.97 10.74
CA VAL A 915 -8.44 -14.40 10.41
C VAL A 915 -9.37 -14.65 9.22
N LEU A 916 -10.57 -14.06 9.25
CA LEU A 916 -11.54 -14.19 8.16
C LEU A 916 -10.97 -13.72 6.82
N ASP A 917 -10.27 -12.58 6.79
CA ASP A 917 -9.66 -12.04 5.57
C ASP A 917 -8.63 -13.00 4.96
N VAL A 918 -7.83 -13.68 5.78
CA VAL A 918 -6.84 -14.67 5.32
C VAL A 918 -7.53 -15.84 4.61
N ILE A 919 -8.61 -16.35 5.19
CA ILE A 919 -9.37 -17.49 4.64
C ILE A 919 -10.05 -17.09 3.34
N ASN A 920 -10.66 -15.91 3.29
CA ASN A 920 -11.23 -15.33 2.07
C ASN A 920 -10.16 -15.17 0.96
N ASN A 921 -8.96 -14.73 1.31
CA ASN A 921 -7.86 -14.59 0.35
C ASN A 921 -7.34 -15.96 -0.12
N PHE A 922 -7.35 -16.97 0.74
CA PHE A 922 -7.00 -18.35 0.38
C PHE A 922 -8.00 -18.95 -0.60
N TRP A 923 -9.30 -18.69 -0.41
CA TRP A 923 -10.34 -18.98 -1.41
C TRP A 923 -10.08 -18.26 -2.74
N GLY A 924 -9.74 -16.97 -2.71
CA GLY A 924 -9.39 -16.22 -3.92
C GLY A 924 -8.26 -16.90 -4.72
N TRP A 925 -7.23 -17.41 -4.02
CA TRP A 925 -6.16 -18.19 -4.63
C TRP A 925 -6.62 -19.53 -5.21
N GLN A 926 -7.50 -20.26 -4.52
CA GLN A 926 -8.09 -21.52 -5.02
C GLN A 926 -8.79 -21.32 -6.37
N VAL A 927 -9.44 -20.17 -6.57
CA VAL A 927 -10.13 -19.84 -7.82
C VAL A 927 -9.14 -19.50 -8.92
N VAL A 928 -8.19 -18.59 -8.67
CA VAL A 928 -7.35 -18.04 -9.74
C VAL A 928 -6.15 -18.93 -10.09
N ASP A 929 -5.62 -19.70 -9.13
CA ASP A 929 -4.47 -20.58 -9.29
C ASP A 929 -4.63 -21.85 -8.45
N PRO A 930 -5.46 -22.81 -8.90
CA PRO A 930 -5.71 -24.06 -8.17
C PRO A 930 -4.46 -24.93 -8.02
N ASP A 931 -3.40 -24.71 -8.81
CA ASP A 931 -2.13 -25.43 -8.65
C ASP A 931 -1.33 -24.95 -7.42
N ALA A 932 -1.64 -23.76 -6.90
CA ALA A 932 -1.01 -23.20 -5.71
C ALA A 932 -1.67 -23.64 -4.40
N VAL A 933 -2.89 -24.20 -4.46
CA VAL A 933 -3.73 -24.55 -3.31
C VAL A 933 -3.98 -26.06 -3.28
N ARG A 934 -3.92 -26.66 -2.09
CA ARG A 934 -4.13 -28.11 -1.92
C ARG A 934 -5.21 -28.43 -0.88
N ASP A 935 -5.88 -29.55 -1.07
CA ASP A 935 -6.92 -30.05 -0.16
C ASP A 935 -6.43 -30.20 1.30
N ASP A 936 -5.17 -30.63 1.50
CA ASP A 936 -4.60 -30.79 2.85
C ASP A 936 -4.46 -29.46 3.60
N GLN A 937 -4.31 -28.35 2.88
CA GLN A 937 -4.23 -27.02 3.48
C GLN A 937 -5.60 -26.52 3.91
N TRP A 938 -6.67 -26.80 3.15
CA TRP A 938 -8.05 -26.53 3.57
C TRP A 938 -8.43 -27.35 4.81
N GLN A 939 -8.03 -28.62 4.84
CA GLN A 939 -8.24 -29.47 6.02
C GLN A 939 -7.54 -28.89 7.26
N GLU A 940 -6.33 -28.36 7.11
CA GLU A 940 -5.61 -27.74 8.24
C GLU A 940 -6.29 -26.45 8.72
N PHE A 941 -6.90 -25.64 7.85
CA PHE A 941 -7.74 -24.51 8.28
C PHE A 941 -8.93 -24.97 9.12
N MET A 942 -9.67 -26.00 8.66
CA MET A 942 -10.77 -26.60 9.42
C MET A 942 -10.28 -27.11 10.78
N ASP A 943 -9.14 -27.79 10.79
CA ASP A 943 -8.59 -28.36 12.01
C ASP A 943 -8.18 -27.27 13.01
N VAL A 944 -7.50 -26.22 12.56
CA VAL A 944 -7.02 -25.13 13.43
C VAL A 944 -8.17 -24.23 13.92
N TYR A 945 -9.05 -23.78 13.03
CA TYR A 945 -10.01 -22.71 13.33
C TYR A 945 -11.42 -23.18 13.69
N VAL A 946 -11.77 -24.44 13.41
CA VAL A 946 -13.10 -25.00 13.74
C VAL A 946 -12.98 -26.14 14.74
N ASN A 947 -12.08 -27.10 14.50
CA ASN A 947 -11.84 -28.21 15.41
C ASN A 947 -10.91 -27.86 16.58
N ASP A 948 -10.39 -26.62 16.63
CA ASP A 948 -9.47 -26.11 17.65
C ASP A 948 -8.27 -27.05 17.92
N LYS A 949 -7.63 -27.54 16.84
CA LYS A 949 -6.47 -28.46 16.90
C LYS A 949 -5.33 -27.94 17.77
N LEU A 950 -5.21 -26.62 17.90
CA LEU A 950 -4.17 -25.98 18.71
C LEU A 950 -4.57 -25.81 20.19
N GLU A 951 -5.80 -26.16 20.56
CA GLU A 951 -6.36 -26.04 21.92
C GLU A 951 -6.26 -24.62 22.48
N LEU A 952 -6.59 -23.62 21.66
CA LEU A 952 -6.47 -22.19 21.98
C LEU A 952 -7.81 -21.53 22.36
N GLY A 953 -8.91 -22.28 22.36
CA GLY A 953 -10.24 -21.72 22.63
C GLY A 953 -10.70 -20.78 21.52
N VAL A 954 -10.42 -21.15 20.26
CA VAL A 954 -10.76 -20.34 19.08
C VAL A 954 -12.27 -20.11 18.99
N ASN A 955 -13.06 -21.13 19.28
CA ASN A 955 -14.53 -21.08 19.20
C ASN A 955 -15.10 -20.08 20.22
N GLU A 956 -14.66 -20.13 21.49
CA GLU A 956 -15.10 -19.21 22.53
C GLU A 956 -14.71 -17.76 22.21
N TRP A 957 -13.51 -17.56 21.64
CA TRP A 957 -13.06 -16.24 21.21
C TRP A 957 -13.96 -15.63 20.14
N PHE A 958 -14.30 -16.39 19.10
CA PHE A 958 -15.22 -15.94 18.06
C PHE A 958 -16.64 -15.72 18.59
N GLU A 959 -17.18 -16.63 19.41
CA GLU A 959 -18.51 -16.47 20.01
C GLU A 959 -18.62 -15.18 20.82
N GLN A 960 -17.58 -14.82 21.56
CA GLN A 960 -17.54 -13.62 22.37
C GLN A 960 -17.42 -12.33 21.52
N HIS A 961 -16.56 -12.33 20.50
CA HIS A 961 -16.17 -11.09 19.82
C HIS A 961 -16.85 -10.90 18.46
N ASN A 962 -17.05 -11.97 17.68
CA ASN A 962 -17.60 -11.90 16.33
C ASN A 962 -18.14 -13.25 15.80
N PRO A 963 -19.31 -13.72 16.28
CA PRO A 963 -19.88 -15.00 15.84
C PRO A 963 -20.24 -15.03 14.34
N GLN A 964 -20.41 -13.87 13.71
CA GLN A 964 -20.67 -13.79 12.27
C GLN A 964 -19.43 -14.10 11.43
N ALA A 965 -18.24 -13.68 11.87
CA ALA A 965 -16.99 -14.03 11.18
C ALA A 965 -16.74 -15.54 11.23
N MET A 966 -17.03 -16.19 12.36
CA MET A 966 -16.96 -17.66 12.48
C MET A 966 -17.92 -18.37 11.53
N ALA A 967 -19.16 -17.89 11.42
CA ALA A 967 -20.12 -18.47 10.48
C ALA A 967 -19.62 -18.37 9.03
N GLN A 968 -19.01 -17.25 8.64
CA GLN A 968 -18.42 -17.07 7.31
C GLN A 968 -17.15 -17.89 7.07
N ILE A 969 -16.40 -18.23 8.13
CA ILE A 969 -15.25 -19.14 8.03
C ILE A 969 -15.69 -20.58 7.77
N ILE A 970 -16.84 -20.97 8.31
CA ILE A 970 -17.41 -22.33 8.18
C ILE A 970 -18.12 -22.51 6.82
N GLU A 971 -18.76 -21.44 6.33
CA GLU A 971 -19.34 -21.36 4.97
C GLU A 971 -18.26 -21.44 3.91
#